data_AF-A0AAD0YGT8-F1
#
_entry.id   AF-A0AAD0YGT8-F1
#
_cell.length_a   1.000
_cell.length_b   1.000
_cell.length_c   1.000
_cell.angle_alpha   90.00
_cell.angle_beta   90.00
_cell.angle_gamma   90.00
#
_symmetry.space_group_name_H-M   'P 1'
#
loop_
_entity.id
_entity.type
_entity.pdbx_description
1 polymer ?
#
loop_
_entity_poly.entity_id
_entity_poly.type
_entity_poly.pdbx_seq_one_letter_code
_entity_poly.pdbx_strand_id
1 'polypeptide(L)'
;MKTNWFKNIFRKKDKEKDSYVKIPEDIRLKIIEKSSLQVSRGVFFSTVIIVVSFLPVFMLTGQEGKLFHPLAYTKTFILIVDAILVLTLAPVLISFFMKGKFKDDNKNPINRGLERIYEPLIRWCMKWKKTTLGINILALLISIPMIMNLGREFMPPLDEGSLLFMPVTLPDISNSEAKRLLQVQDKIIKGIPEVDHVLGKAGRANTATDNSPISMIETIILLKPQSEWREGKTKDDLINELNAKLQIPGVTNGWTMPISNRINMLSTGIRTDVGVKVYGQNLDSIAVLSEKIKKELTGIEGIKDMYVEPITGGKYVDIEVKSEEIGRYGLSVDDVNAVVESALGGMKLTTTVEGRQRFSVNARYGQDFRNNLESLRRLPMQTMEFGSIPLSAVADIRLTEGPPMINSENAMLRGTVLFNVRDRDLGSTVKEAQAKLNNMVNKMPKGYFVEWSGQYENLIRGEQTLKMIMPLVLIVIFLSMYFAFNSYREAFFNLISIPFALIGGVFMISLWGVNLSVAVAVGFIALFGLAVETGIVMVIYLNDAMVQLIAKNGNSRETITNEELREYVIHGAAKRLRPKIMTVCVTLFGLVPILWSHGVGSDMMKPIVLPMVGGVFTSAIHILLVTPIIFYMQKEWELNKLGKIDVLDAAH
;
A
#
# COMPACT_ATOMS: atom_id res chain seq x y z
N MET A 1 -59.18 23.12 0.47
CA MET A 1 -58.24 23.24 1.62
C MET A 1 -56.81 23.14 1.11
N LYS A 2 -56.22 24.26 0.66
CA LYS A 2 -54.83 24.32 0.21
C LYS A 2 -54.18 25.56 0.82
N THR A 3 -52.89 25.42 1.11
CA THR A 3 -51.87 26.48 1.21
C THR A 3 -52.03 27.53 2.31
N ASN A 4 -51.57 27.19 3.52
CA ASN A 4 -51.09 28.21 4.48
C ASN A 4 -49.84 27.83 5.29
N TRP A 5 -49.26 26.64 5.05
CA TRP A 5 -48.08 26.20 5.80
C TRP A 5 -46.77 26.86 5.32
N PHE A 6 -46.58 27.00 4.00
CA PHE A 6 -45.37 27.61 3.42
C PHE A 6 -45.24 29.12 3.64
N LYS A 7 -46.34 29.86 3.85
CA LYS A 7 -46.30 31.31 4.06
C LYS A 7 -45.83 31.73 5.47
N ASN A 8 -45.90 30.83 6.46
CA ASN A 8 -45.50 31.14 7.84
C ASN A 8 -43.99 31.02 8.09
N ILE A 9 -43.25 30.27 7.25
CA ILE A 9 -41.78 30.17 7.37
C ILE A 9 -41.08 31.46 6.88
N PHE A 10 -41.74 32.25 6.02
CA PHE A 10 -41.23 33.51 5.48
C PHE A 10 -41.93 34.75 6.05
N ARG A 11 -42.50 34.67 7.26
CA ARG A 11 -42.98 35.87 7.95
C ARG A 11 -41.77 36.65 8.48
N LYS A 12 -41.34 37.62 7.67
CA LYS A 12 -40.34 38.65 7.99
C LYS A 12 -40.68 39.23 9.38
N LYS A 13 -39.96 38.78 10.41
CA LYS A 13 -39.99 39.42 11.74
C LYS A 13 -39.55 40.87 11.55
N ASP A 14 -40.28 41.78 12.18
CA ASP A 14 -40.12 43.22 12.08
C ASP A 14 -38.66 43.68 12.12
N LYS A 15 -38.37 44.71 11.34
CA LYS A 15 -37.09 45.43 11.28
C LYS A 15 -36.73 45.94 12.69
N GLU A 16 -36.03 45.14 13.49
CA GLU A 16 -35.09 45.69 14.46
C GLU A 16 -34.04 46.47 13.67
N LYS A 17 -33.91 47.75 14.00
CA LYS A 17 -32.94 48.67 13.41
C LYS A 17 -31.56 48.01 13.40
N ASP A 18 -31.11 47.60 12.22
CA ASP A 18 -29.76 47.14 11.96
C ASP A 18 -28.81 48.33 12.21
N SER A 19 -28.36 48.50 13.46
CA SER A 19 -27.34 49.47 13.86
C SER A 19 -25.98 49.02 13.35
N TYR A 20 -25.85 48.88 12.03
CA TYR A 20 -24.57 48.64 11.40
C TYR A 20 -23.74 49.91 11.48
N VAL A 21 -22.82 49.95 12.44
CA VAL A 21 -21.78 50.99 12.52
C VAL A 21 -20.79 50.71 11.40
N LYS A 22 -20.76 51.59 10.39
CA LYS A 22 -19.81 51.48 9.28
C LYS A 22 -18.41 51.75 9.84
N ILE A 23 -17.61 50.71 9.96
CA ILE A 23 -16.22 50.82 10.43
C ILE A 23 -15.42 51.60 9.38
N PRO A 24 -14.73 52.69 9.77
CA PRO A 24 -13.79 53.41 8.90
C PRO A 24 -12.76 52.46 8.27
N GLU A 25 -12.35 52.75 7.03
CA GLU A 25 -11.49 51.82 6.28
C GLU A 25 -10.10 51.64 6.91
N ASP A 26 -9.56 52.71 7.51
CA ASP A 26 -8.33 52.71 8.29
C ASP A 26 -8.43 51.82 9.54
N ILE A 27 -9.54 51.89 10.27
CA ILE A 27 -9.79 51.03 11.44
C ILE A 27 -9.96 49.57 10.99
N ARG A 28 -10.64 49.33 9.88
CA ARG A 28 -10.82 47.99 9.30
C ARG A 28 -9.48 47.35 8.94
N LEU A 29 -8.62 48.09 8.24
CA LEU A 29 -7.29 47.59 7.86
C LEU A 29 -6.43 47.29 9.09
N LYS A 30 -6.42 48.18 10.09
CA LYS A 30 -5.71 47.94 11.36
C LYS A 30 -6.22 46.72 12.11
N ILE A 31 -7.53 46.47 12.12
CA ILE A 31 -8.10 45.25 12.73
C ILE A 31 -7.65 44.01 11.96
N ILE A 32 -7.71 44.02 10.63
CA ILE A 32 -7.27 42.89 9.80
C ILE A 32 -5.79 42.60 10.01
N GLU A 33 -4.95 43.64 10.05
CA GLU A 33 -3.52 43.53 10.32
C GLU A 33 -3.27 42.92 11.70
N LYS A 34 -3.90 43.47 12.75
CA LYS A 34 -3.76 42.97 14.13
C LYS A 34 -4.23 41.51 14.26
N SER A 35 -5.37 41.16 13.66
CA SER A 35 -5.88 39.78 13.66
C SER A 35 -4.98 38.84 12.87
N SER A 36 -4.41 39.28 11.74
CA SER A 36 -3.49 38.49 10.94
C SER A 36 -2.20 38.23 11.69
N LEU A 37 -1.63 39.25 12.35
CA LEU A 37 -0.43 39.12 13.19
C LEU A 37 -0.65 38.18 14.39
N GLN A 38 -1.84 38.21 15.00
CA GLN A 38 -2.16 37.34 16.14
C GLN A 38 -2.14 35.85 15.77
N VAL A 39 -2.60 35.50 14.56
CA VAL A 39 -2.81 34.10 14.15
C VAL A 39 -1.67 33.57 13.25
N SER A 40 -0.94 34.45 12.57
CA SER A 40 0.10 34.12 11.59
C SER A 40 1.16 33.17 12.13
N ARG A 41 1.73 33.46 13.30
CA ARG A 41 2.76 32.64 13.93
C ARG A 41 2.24 31.23 14.22
N GLY A 42 1.06 31.13 14.82
CA GLY A 42 0.44 29.84 15.15
C GLY A 42 0.18 28.99 13.91
N VAL A 43 -0.37 29.60 12.86
CA VAL A 43 -0.67 28.90 11.60
C VAL A 43 0.62 28.49 10.89
N PHE A 44 1.60 29.40 10.77
CA PHE A 44 2.88 29.08 10.11
C PHE A 44 3.60 27.91 10.79
N PHE A 45 3.77 27.95 12.12
CA PHE A 45 4.40 26.84 12.85
C PHE A 45 3.59 25.55 12.74
N SER A 46 2.26 25.63 12.71
CA SER A 46 1.42 24.46 12.51
C SER A 46 1.62 23.84 11.12
N THR A 47 1.72 24.63 10.06
CA THR A 47 2.01 24.15 8.70
C THR A 47 3.41 23.54 8.59
N VAL A 48 4.41 24.18 9.21
CA VAL A 48 5.78 23.63 9.29
C VAL A 48 5.76 22.27 9.98
N ILE A 49 5.01 22.11 11.07
CA ILE A 49 4.89 20.82 11.77
C ILE A 49 4.29 19.74 10.86
N ILE A 50 3.26 20.05 10.06
CA ILE A 50 2.67 19.09 9.11
C ILE A 50 3.68 18.66 8.03
N VAL A 51 4.56 19.57 7.60
CA VAL A 51 5.63 19.27 6.64
C VAL A 51 6.68 18.38 7.29
N VAL A 52 7.20 18.80 8.44
CA VAL A 52 8.30 18.14 9.13
C VAL A 52 7.87 16.77 9.68
N SER A 53 6.61 16.61 10.11
CA SER A 53 6.07 15.31 10.54
C SER A 53 6.00 14.28 9.41
N PHE A 54 6.01 14.72 8.15
CA PHE A 54 5.98 13.86 6.97
C PHE A 54 7.38 13.53 6.43
N LEU A 55 8.41 14.27 6.85
CA LEU A 55 9.79 14.07 6.39
C LEU A 55 10.29 12.63 6.61
N PRO A 56 9.98 11.94 7.72
CA PRO A 56 10.38 10.54 7.90
C PRO A 56 9.83 9.57 6.85
N VAL A 57 8.78 9.91 6.10
CA VAL A 57 8.27 9.08 4.99
C VAL A 57 9.32 8.92 3.89
N PHE A 58 10.26 9.85 3.73
CA PHE A 58 11.37 9.72 2.78
C PHE A 58 12.43 8.69 3.18
N MET A 59 12.34 8.11 4.40
CA MET A 59 13.17 6.99 4.81
C MET A 59 12.65 5.65 4.28
N LEU A 60 11.46 5.61 3.69
CA LEU A 60 10.96 4.43 3.00
C LEU A 60 11.91 4.09 1.84
N THR A 61 12.34 2.83 1.77
CA THR A 61 13.28 2.38 0.73
C THR A 61 12.55 1.53 -0.32
N GLY A 62 13.27 1.00 -1.31
CA GLY A 62 12.70 -0.01 -2.21
C GLY A 62 11.45 0.42 -2.99
N GLN A 63 10.44 -0.46 -2.99
CA GLN A 63 9.20 -0.31 -3.76
C GLN A 63 8.26 0.69 -3.08
N GLU A 64 8.14 0.61 -1.76
CA GLU A 64 7.33 1.50 -0.95
C GLU A 64 7.80 2.96 -1.06
N GLY A 65 9.11 3.22 -1.05
CA GLY A 65 9.66 4.56 -1.25
C GLY A 65 9.31 5.12 -2.63
N LYS A 66 9.45 4.32 -3.71
CA LYS A 66 9.08 4.75 -5.07
C LYS A 66 7.60 5.10 -5.20
N LEU A 67 6.73 4.43 -4.43
CA LEU A 67 5.29 4.67 -4.45
C LEU A 67 4.90 5.93 -3.65
N PHE A 68 5.47 6.11 -2.46
CA PHE A 68 5.06 7.17 -1.52
C PHE A 68 5.91 8.44 -1.57
N HIS A 69 7.13 8.42 -2.11
CA HIS A 69 7.95 9.63 -2.26
C HIS A 69 7.28 10.71 -3.13
N PRO A 70 6.69 10.40 -4.30
CA PRO A 70 6.00 11.41 -5.10
C PRO A 70 4.87 12.09 -4.32
N LEU A 71 4.09 11.30 -3.57
CA LEU A 71 3.02 11.80 -2.69
C LEU A 71 3.57 12.73 -1.60
N ALA A 72 4.68 12.33 -0.95
CA ALA A 72 5.33 13.13 0.08
C ALA A 72 5.91 14.44 -0.50
N TYR A 73 6.53 14.40 -1.68
CA TYR A 73 7.03 15.59 -2.37
C TYR A 73 5.91 16.55 -2.73
N THR A 74 4.84 16.09 -3.40
CA THR A 74 3.74 16.96 -3.81
C THR A 74 3.08 17.62 -2.62
N LYS A 75 2.80 16.85 -1.56
CA LYS A 75 2.25 17.40 -0.31
C LYS A 75 3.17 18.45 0.30
N THR A 76 4.46 18.14 0.40
CA THR A 76 5.45 19.03 1.03
C THR A 76 5.59 20.34 0.27
N PHE A 77 5.73 20.31 -1.06
CA PHE A 77 5.85 21.51 -1.86
C PHE A 77 4.58 22.36 -1.81
N ILE A 78 3.40 21.74 -1.88
CA ILE A 78 2.12 22.46 -1.76
C ILE A 78 2.02 23.16 -0.40
N LEU A 79 2.40 22.50 0.70
CA LEU A 79 2.34 23.08 2.03
C LEU A 79 3.38 24.19 2.27
N ILE A 80 4.56 24.10 1.66
CA ILE A 80 5.55 25.19 1.71
C ILE A 80 5.00 26.42 0.99
N VAL A 81 4.42 26.23 -0.19
CA VAL A 81 3.77 27.31 -0.94
C VAL A 81 2.58 27.87 -0.16
N ASP A 82 1.75 27.03 0.42
CA ASP A 82 0.62 27.41 1.29
C ASP A 82 1.10 28.25 2.49
N ALA A 83 2.15 27.83 3.19
CA ALA A 83 2.73 28.59 4.30
C ALA A 83 3.16 30.01 3.90
N ILE A 84 3.74 30.17 2.70
CA ILE A 84 4.13 31.48 2.16
C ILE A 84 2.88 32.30 1.79
N LEU A 85 1.90 31.69 1.12
CA LEU A 85 0.68 32.37 0.67
C LEU A 85 -0.20 32.82 1.84
N VAL A 86 -0.28 32.05 2.92
CA VAL A 86 -1.03 32.41 4.13
C VAL A 86 -0.46 33.65 4.82
N LEU A 87 0.86 33.86 4.77
CA LEU A 87 1.49 35.04 5.35
C LEU A 87 1.48 36.26 4.42
N THR A 88 1.50 36.05 3.12
CA THR A 88 1.65 37.12 2.12
C THR A 88 0.33 37.49 1.46
N LEU A 89 -0.25 36.55 0.71
CA LEU A 89 -1.41 36.79 -0.14
C LEU A 89 -2.72 36.80 0.65
N ALA A 90 -2.89 35.90 1.63
CA ALA A 90 -4.16 35.77 2.35
C ALA A 90 -4.59 37.06 3.09
N PRO A 91 -3.72 37.78 3.83
CA PRO A 91 -4.10 39.03 4.48
C PRO A 91 -4.51 40.11 3.46
N VAL A 92 -3.84 40.16 2.31
CA VAL A 92 -4.15 41.09 1.22
C VAL A 92 -5.52 40.77 0.62
N LEU A 93 -5.79 39.49 0.29
CA LEU A 93 -7.09 39.05 -0.23
C LEU A 93 -8.22 39.30 0.78
N ILE A 94 -7.97 39.04 2.06
CA ILE A 94 -8.90 39.36 3.15
C ILE A 94 -9.21 40.86 3.15
N SER A 95 -8.20 41.73 3.06
CA SER A 95 -8.41 43.20 3.02
C SER A 95 -9.26 43.65 1.81
N PHE A 96 -9.10 42.96 0.67
CA PHE A 96 -9.80 43.28 -0.56
C PHE A 96 -11.24 42.76 -0.58
N PHE A 97 -11.46 41.51 -0.17
CA PHE A 97 -12.75 40.83 -0.26
C PHE A 97 -13.63 40.95 0.98
N MET A 98 -13.06 41.14 2.19
CA MET A 98 -13.83 41.41 3.40
C MET A 98 -14.33 42.86 3.46
N LYS A 99 -15.14 43.24 2.46
CA LYS A 99 -15.87 44.51 2.37
C LYS A 99 -17.37 44.22 2.55
N GLY A 100 -18.04 44.91 3.47
CA GLY A 100 -19.49 44.77 3.66
C GLY A 100 -19.95 44.76 5.11
N LYS A 101 -21.23 44.44 5.31
CA LYS A 101 -21.86 44.43 6.63
C LYS A 101 -21.56 43.12 7.37
N PHE A 102 -20.57 43.14 8.28
CA PHE A 102 -20.32 42.03 9.18
C PHE A 102 -21.39 41.99 10.27
N LYS A 103 -22.02 40.82 10.41
CA LYS A 103 -22.87 40.53 11.57
C LYS A 103 -21.98 40.03 12.70
N ASP A 104 -22.35 40.39 13.91
CA ASP A 104 -21.72 39.90 15.14
C ASP A 104 -21.76 38.37 15.19
N ASP A 105 -20.76 37.75 15.80
CA ASP A 105 -20.60 36.27 15.82
C ASP A 105 -21.82 35.59 16.47
N ASN A 106 -22.38 36.23 17.50
CA ASN A 106 -23.58 35.79 18.23
C ASN A 106 -24.88 35.87 17.40
N LYS A 107 -24.87 36.56 16.25
CA LYS A 107 -26.03 36.72 15.36
C LYS A 107 -26.06 35.68 14.23
N ASN A 108 -25.01 34.88 14.04
CA ASN A 108 -25.02 33.80 13.05
C ASN A 108 -25.78 32.58 13.59
N PRO A 109 -26.89 32.13 12.94
CA PRO A 109 -27.70 31.03 13.44
C PRO A 109 -26.92 29.71 13.56
N ILE A 110 -25.92 29.47 12.70
CA ILE A 110 -25.12 28.25 12.73
C ILE A 110 -24.18 28.26 13.94
N ASN A 111 -23.40 29.34 14.12
CA ASN A 111 -22.48 29.46 15.26
C ASN A 111 -23.23 29.39 16.58
N ARG A 112 -24.34 30.13 16.70
CA ARG A 112 -25.16 30.11 17.91
C ARG A 112 -25.74 28.72 18.20
N GLY A 113 -26.10 27.96 17.16
CA GLY A 113 -26.51 26.56 17.32
C GLY A 113 -25.39 25.67 17.84
N LEU A 114 -24.19 25.80 17.26
CA LEU A 114 -23.00 25.06 17.68
C LEU A 114 -22.56 25.40 19.11
N GLU A 115 -22.50 26.69 19.47
CA GLU A 115 -22.16 27.16 20.82
C GLU A 115 -23.19 26.69 21.85
N ARG A 116 -24.49 26.75 21.51
CA ARG A 116 -25.56 26.28 22.38
C ARG A 116 -25.48 24.77 22.68
N ILE A 117 -24.91 23.98 21.78
CA ILE A 117 -24.65 22.55 22.00
C ILE A 117 -23.33 22.35 22.75
N TYR A 118 -22.30 23.09 22.37
CA TYR A 118 -20.94 22.93 22.87
C TYR A 118 -20.78 23.40 24.32
N GLU A 119 -21.24 24.60 24.67
CA GLU A 119 -21.12 25.17 26.02
C GLU A 119 -21.67 24.26 27.14
N PRO A 120 -22.90 23.72 27.06
CA PRO A 120 -23.38 22.81 28.09
C PRO A 120 -22.58 21.51 28.13
N LEU A 121 -22.10 21.04 26.97
CA LEU A 121 -21.35 19.80 26.86
C LEU A 121 -19.95 19.94 27.49
N ILE A 122 -19.21 21.02 27.20
CA ILE A 122 -17.92 21.28 27.85
C ILE A 122 -18.09 21.57 29.36
N ARG A 123 -19.13 22.30 29.78
CA ARG A 123 -19.44 22.50 31.21
C ARG A 123 -19.69 21.18 31.93
N TRP A 124 -20.40 20.26 31.29
CA TRP A 124 -20.64 18.92 31.83
C TRP A 124 -19.35 18.09 31.91
N CYS A 125 -18.56 18.08 30.84
CA CYS A 125 -17.26 17.41 30.81
C CYS A 125 -16.27 17.98 31.85
N MET A 126 -16.28 19.30 32.07
CA MET A 126 -15.47 19.97 33.10
C MET A 126 -15.91 19.60 34.53
N LYS A 127 -17.23 19.50 34.78
CA LYS A 127 -17.75 19.05 36.08
C LYS A 127 -17.31 17.61 36.38
N TRP A 128 -17.35 16.75 35.36
CA TRP A 128 -16.96 15.34 35.45
C TRP A 128 -15.60 15.07 34.77
N LYS A 129 -14.60 15.91 35.08
CA LYS A 129 -13.27 15.86 34.42
C LYS A 129 -12.59 14.49 34.49
N LYS A 130 -12.69 13.81 35.64
CA LYS A 130 -12.10 12.48 35.85
C LYS A 130 -12.79 11.39 35.03
N THR A 131 -14.12 11.41 34.93
CA THR A 131 -14.85 10.40 34.15
C THR A 131 -14.69 10.64 32.65
N THR A 132 -14.67 11.90 32.21
CA THR A 132 -14.41 12.25 30.80
C THR A 132 -13.03 11.75 30.35
N LEU A 133 -12.00 11.93 31.17
CA LEU A 133 -10.67 11.39 30.90
C LEU A 133 -10.67 9.85 30.94
N GLY A 134 -11.37 9.25 31.91
CA GLY A 134 -11.52 7.80 32.02
C GLY A 134 -12.18 7.14 30.82
N ILE A 135 -13.25 7.74 30.27
CA ILE A 135 -13.93 7.26 29.05
C ILE A 135 -12.99 7.32 27.84
N ASN A 136 -12.23 8.40 27.70
CA ASN A 136 -11.26 8.53 26.62
C ASN A 136 -10.14 7.48 26.73
N ILE A 137 -9.59 7.28 27.93
CA ILE A 137 -8.58 6.23 28.18
C ILE A 137 -9.17 4.84 27.90
N LEU A 138 -10.42 4.58 28.29
CA LEU A 138 -11.10 3.33 27.99
C LEU A 138 -11.27 3.13 26.46
N ALA A 139 -11.67 4.16 25.73
CA ALA A 139 -11.75 4.11 24.27
C ALA A 139 -10.39 3.82 23.63
N LEU A 140 -9.32 4.41 24.17
CA LEU A 140 -7.95 4.10 23.74
C LEU A 140 -7.59 2.63 24.01
N LEU A 141 -7.89 2.12 25.21
CA LEU A 141 -7.66 0.72 25.57
C LEU A 141 -8.46 -0.26 24.69
N ILE A 142 -9.67 0.11 24.27
CA ILE A 142 -10.48 -0.69 23.34
C ILE A 142 -9.88 -0.69 21.93
N SER A 143 -9.23 0.40 21.51
CA SER A 143 -8.59 0.45 20.18
C SER A 143 -7.37 -0.47 20.04
N ILE A 144 -6.72 -0.84 21.14
CA ILE A 144 -5.55 -1.74 21.16
C ILE A 144 -5.88 -3.16 20.64
N PRO A 145 -6.88 -3.89 21.19
CA PRO A 145 -7.23 -5.19 20.64
C PRO A 145 -7.78 -5.08 19.21
N MET A 146 -8.45 -3.98 18.85
CA MET A 146 -8.92 -3.77 17.48
C MET A 146 -7.75 -3.73 16.49
N ILE A 147 -6.69 -2.96 16.77
CA ILE A 147 -5.51 -2.89 15.89
C ILE A 147 -4.72 -4.20 15.88
N MET A 148 -4.67 -4.93 17.01
CA MET A 148 -3.98 -6.21 17.10
C MET A 148 -4.66 -7.33 16.30
N ASN A 149 -5.98 -7.24 16.12
CA ASN A 149 -6.76 -8.20 15.35
C ASN A 149 -6.80 -7.91 13.84
N LEU A 150 -6.29 -6.77 13.38
CA LEU A 150 -6.22 -6.47 11.95
C LEU A 150 -5.17 -7.35 11.26
N GLY A 151 -5.53 -7.86 10.08
CA GLY A 151 -4.61 -8.57 9.20
C GLY A 151 -3.45 -7.67 8.74
N ARG A 152 -2.39 -8.27 8.20
CA ARG A 152 -1.21 -7.53 7.72
C ARG A 152 -0.90 -7.85 6.27
N GLU A 153 -0.66 -6.82 5.49
CA GLU A 153 -0.28 -6.93 4.07
C GLU A 153 0.72 -5.85 3.69
N PHE A 154 1.49 -6.07 2.62
CA PHE A 154 2.48 -5.09 2.18
C PHE A 154 1.78 -3.83 1.62
N MET A 155 0.91 -4.05 0.63
CA MET A 155 0.08 -3.04 0.01
C MET A 155 -1.22 -3.68 -0.47
N PRO A 156 -2.31 -2.91 -0.58
CA PRO A 156 -3.56 -3.40 -1.17
C PRO A 156 -3.34 -3.82 -2.63
N PRO A 157 -4.04 -4.84 -3.13
CA PRO A 157 -3.99 -5.18 -4.53
C PRO A 157 -4.53 -4.01 -5.38
N LEU A 158 -3.72 -3.52 -6.31
CA LEU A 158 -4.09 -2.46 -7.24
C LEU A 158 -4.98 -3.04 -8.35
N ASP A 159 -6.20 -2.56 -8.53
CA ASP A 159 -6.97 -2.98 -9.69
C ASP A 159 -6.47 -2.31 -10.98
N GLU A 160 -5.88 -3.11 -11.88
CA GLU A 160 -5.36 -2.67 -13.17
C GLU A 160 -6.41 -2.66 -14.30
N GLY A 161 -7.65 -3.11 -14.05
CA GLY A 161 -8.67 -3.33 -15.09
C GLY A 161 -8.35 -4.48 -16.05
N SER A 162 -7.25 -5.21 -15.80
CA SER A 162 -6.83 -6.38 -16.54
C SER A 162 -6.45 -7.51 -15.59
N LEU A 163 -6.39 -8.72 -16.14
CA LEU A 163 -5.94 -9.92 -15.47
C LEU A 163 -4.81 -10.56 -16.27
N LEU A 164 -3.92 -11.23 -15.56
CA LEU A 164 -2.89 -12.08 -16.14
C LEU A 164 -3.11 -13.50 -15.67
N PHE A 165 -3.40 -14.38 -16.63
CA PHE A 165 -3.54 -15.82 -16.39
C PHE A 165 -2.21 -16.51 -16.74
N MET A 166 -1.62 -17.19 -15.76
CA MET A 166 -0.31 -17.83 -15.89
C MET A 166 -0.37 -19.32 -15.53
N PRO A 167 -0.98 -20.16 -16.38
CA PRO A 167 -0.98 -21.58 -16.11
C PRO A 167 0.39 -22.19 -16.39
N VAL A 168 0.76 -23.16 -15.56
CA VAL A 168 1.98 -23.96 -15.72
C VAL A 168 1.60 -25.41 -15.95
N THR A 169 2.22 -26.04 -16.95
CA THR A 169 2.06 -27.46 -17.25
C THR A 169 3.39 -28.21 -17.11
N LEU A 170 3.38 -29.50 -17.43
CA LEU A 170 4.56 -30.35 -17.38
C LEU A 170 5.62 -29.86 -18.38
N PRO A 171 6.92 -29.97 -18.02
CA PRO A 171 8.01 -29.42 -18.82
C PRO A 171 8.23 -30.13 -20.17
N ASP A 172 7.65 -31.31 -20.37
CA ASP A 172 7.79 -32.15 -21.56
C ASP A 172 6.77 -31.85 -22.68
N ILE A 173 5.96 -30.80 -22.51
CA ILE A 173 4.98 -30.39 -23.53
C ILE A 173 5.65 -29.95 -24.84
N SER A 174 5.12 -30.43 -25.96
CA SER A 174 5.57 -30.00 -27.29
C SER A 174 5.02 -28.63 -27.68
N ASN A 175 5.71 -27.91 -28.57
CA ASN A 175 5.24 -26.62 -29.10
C ASN A 175 3.83 -26.70 -29.72
N SER A 176 3.53 -27.80 -30.42
CA SER A 176 2.21 -28.01 -31.04
C SER A 176 1.12 -28.18 -30.00
N GLU A 177 1.40 -28.93 -28.93
CA GLU A 177 0.45 -29.16 -27.85
C GLU A 177 0.25 -27.90 -27.00
N ALA A 178 1.33 -27.16 -26.72
CA ALA A 178 1.26 -25.85 -26.06
C ALA A 178 0.39 -24.86 -26.86
N LYS A 179 0.54 -24.82 -28.19
CA LYS A 179 -0.31 -24.02 -29.07
C LYS A 179 -1.79 -24.45 -29.00
N ARG A 180 -2.06 -25.76 -29.00
CA ARG A 180 -3.43 -26.29 -28.86
C ARG A 180 -4.04 -25.88 -27.51
N LEU A 181 -3.29 -26.07 -26.42
CA LEU A 181 -3.70 -25.73 -25.07
C LEU A 181 -4.01 -24.22 -24.95
N LEU A 182 -3.11 -23.37 -25.45
CA LEU A 182 -3.27 -21.92 -25.49
C LEU A 182 -4.58 -21.51 -26.18
N GLN A 183 -4.85 -22.05 -27.37
CA GLN A 183 -6.06 -21.74 -28.13
C GLN A 183 -7.34 -22.19 -27.42
N VAL A 184 -7.30 -23.32 -26.73
CA VAL A 184 -8.46 -23.81 -25.95
C VAL A 184 -8.71 -22.90 -24.76
N GLN A 185 -7.66 -22.55 -24.00
CA GLN A 185 -7.76 -21.65 -22.86
C GLN A 185 -8.29 -20.28 -23.28
N ASP A 186 -7.72 -19.68 -24.34
CA ASP A 186 -8.13 -18.36 -24.81
C ASP A 186 -9.60 -18.34 -25.26
N LYS A 187 -10.09 -19.41 -25.90
CA LYS A 187 -11.52 -19.54 -26.26
C LYS A 187 -12.43 -19.62 -25.05
N ILE A 188 -12.03 -20.37 -24.02
CA ILE A 188 -12.79 -20.49 -22.77
C ILE A 188 -12.86 -19.13 -22.07
N ILE A 189 -11.73 -18.43 -21.96
CA ILE A 189 -11.64 -17.11 -21.35
C ILE A 189 -12.52 -16.11 -22.11
N LYS A 190 -12.41 -16.08 -23.44
CA LYS A 190 -13.20 -15.17 -24.28
C LYS A 190 -14.70 -15.47 -24.27
N GLY A 191 -15.09 -16.67 -23.84
CA GLY A 191 -16.49 -17.04 -23.63
C GLY A 191 -17.18 -16.31 -22.48
N ILE A 192 -16.44 -15.61 -21.61
CA ILE A 192 -17.01 -14.82 -20.52
C ILE A 192 -17.42 -13.42 -21.02
N PRO A 193 -18.66 -12.95 -20.75
CA PRO A 193 -19.15 -11.66 -21.26
C PRO A 193 -18.34 -10.43 -20.84
N GLU A 194 -17.76 -10.45 -19.65
CA GLU A 194 -16.93 -9.37 -19.09
C GLU A 194 -15.56 -9.24 -19.77
N VAL A 195 -15.13 -10.25 -20.53
CA VAL A 195 -13.82 -10.25 -21.18
C VAL A 195 -13.90 -9.56 -22.54
N ASP A 196 -13.16 -8.47 -22.67
CA ASP A 196 -13.07 -7.69 -23.91
C ASP A 196 -12.03 -8.27 -24.87
N HIS A 197 -10.80 -8.52 -24.43
CA HIS A 197 -9.75 -9.10 -25.27
C HIS A 197 -8.96 -10.16 -24.51
N VAL A 198 -8.45 -11.15 -25.26
CA VAL A 198 -7.59 -12.22 -24.74
C VAL A 198 -6.39 -12.34 -25.66
N LEU A 199 -5.19 -12.23 -25.08
CA LEU A 199 -3.93 -12.41 -25.80
C LEU A 199 -3.10 -13.46 -25.07
N GLY A 200 -3.19 -14.70 -25.53
CA GLY A 200 -2.35 -15.80 -25.07
C GLY A 200 -0.95 -15.77 -25.67
N LYS A 201 0.06 -16.05 -24.84
CA LYS A 201 1.46 -16.26 -25.24
C LYS A 201 2.00 -17.52 -24.57
N ALA A 202 2.44 -18.50 -25.35
CA ALA A 202 3.19 -19.65 -24.85
C ALA A 202 4.69 -19.43 -25.04
N GLY A 203 5.50 -19.69 -24.01
CA GLY A 203 6.93 -19.44 -24.04
C GLY A 203 7.28 -17.96 -23.99
N ARG A 204 8.32 -17.58 -24.73
CA ARG A 204 8.90 -16.24 -24.72
C ARG A 204 8.68 -15.46 -26.01
N ALA A 205 8.57 -14.15 -25.88
CA ALA A 205 8.82 -13.23 -26.98
C ALA A 205 10.32 -13.21 -27.35
N ASN A 206 10.67 -12.72 -28.54
CA ASN A 206 12.05 -12.59 -28.98
C ASN A 206 12.75 -11.37 -28.33
N THR A 207 12.89 -11.42 -27.01
CA THR A 207 13.51 -10.39 -26.17
C THR A 207 14.19 -11.03 -24.97
N ALA A 208 15.28 -10.44 -24.49
CA ALA A 208 15.97 -10.90 -23.29
C ALA A 208 15.17 -10.71 -22.00
N THR A 209 14.12 -9.88 -22.02
CA THR A 209 13.27 -9.61 -20.86
C THR A 209 12.26 -10.71 -20.56
N ASP A 210 12.18 -11.74 -21.40
CA ASP A 210 11.20 -12.81 -21.31
C ASP A 210 11.90 -14.17 -21.44
N ASN A 211 12.03 -14.86 -20.33
CA ASN A 211 12.68 -16.17 -20.23
C ASN A 211 11.69 -17.32 -20.03
N SER A 212 10.39 -17.08 -20.28
CA SER A 212 9.35 -18.08 -20.04
C SER A 212 9.53 -19.32 -20.93
N PRO A 213 9.53 -20.54 -20.35
CA PRO A 213 9.61 -21.78 -21.11
C PRO A 213 8.29 -22.07 -21.83
N ILE A 214 8.31 -22.97 -22.82
CA ILE A 214 7.10 -23.36 -23.58
C ILE A 214 6.01 -23.98 -22.69
N SER A 215 6.41 -24.64 -21.59
CA SER A 215 5.50 -25.18 -20.57
C SER A 215 4.80 -24.11 -19.73
N MET A 216 5.12 -22.84 -19.95
CA MET A 216 4.47 -21.72 -19.31
C MET A 216 3.73 -20.88 -20.34
N ILE A 217 2.46 -20.61 -20.01
CA ILE A 217 1.62 -19.72 -20.79
C ILE A 217 1.40 -18.46 -19.96
N GLU A 218 1.38 -17.32 -20.64
CA GLU A 218 0.96 -16.04 -20.09
C GLU A 218 -0.15 -15.49 -21.00
N THR A 219 -1.37 -15.42 -20.48
CA THR A 219 -2.51 -14.86 -21.19
C THR A 219 -2.91 -13.54 -20.55
N ILE A 220 -2.79 -12.44 -21.31
CA ILE A 220 -3.26 -11.12 -20.90
C ILE A 220 -4.74 -11.03 -21.23
N ILE A 221 -5.55 -10.68 -20.23
CA ILE A 221 -7.01 -10.60 -20.33
C ILE A 221 -7.41 -9.16 -20.02
N LEU A 222 -7.97 -8.48 -21.02
CA LEU A 222 -8.56 -7.16 -20.84
C LEU A 222 -10.04 -7.32 -20.49
N LEU A 223 -10.45 -6.73 -19.37
CA LEU A 223 -11.84 -6.72 -18.94
C LEU A 223 -12.54 -5.48 -19.51
N LYS A 224 -13.85 -5.60 -19.75
CA LYS A 224 -14.71 -4.46 -20.06
C LYS A 224 -14.79 -3.50 -18.87
N PRO A 225 -15.18 -2.24 -19.09
CA PRO A 225 -15.52 -1.33 -17.99
C PRO A 225 -16.54 -1.98 -17.04
N GLN A 226 -16.37 -1.75 -15.73
CA GLN A 226 -17.20 -2.39 -14.68
C GLN A 226 -18.71 -2.11 -14.84
N SER A 227 -19.08 -0.99 -15.49
CA SER A 227 -20.47 -0.64 -15.80
C SER A 227 -21.16 -1.59 -16.79
N GLU A 228 -20.39 -2.38 -17.55
CA GLU A 228 -20.90 -3.34 -18.53
C GLU A 228 -20.93 -4.79 -17.99
N TRP A 229 -20.59 -4.98 -16.73
CA TRP A 229 -20.55 -6.31 -16.11
C TRP A 229 -21.96 -6.79 -15.76
N ARG A 230 -22.11 -8.11 -15.65
CA ARG A 230 -23.34 -8.71 -15.09
C ARG A 230 -23.59 -8.15 -13.68
N GLU A 231 -24.85 -7.87 -13.36
CA GLU A 231 -25.22 -7.29 -12.07
C GLU A 231 -24.70 -8.11 -10.88
N GLY A 232 -24.14 -7.41 -9.90
CA GLY A 232 -23.64 -8.01 -8.66
C GLY A 232 -22.33 -8.80 -8.77
N LYS A 233 -21.67 -8.83 -9.94
CA LYS A 233 -20.38 -9.51 -10.10
C LYS A 233 -19.20 -8.66 -9.66
N THR A 234 -18.33 -9.26 -8.85
CA THR A 234 -17.03 -8.71 -8.46
C THR A 234 -15.90 -9.32 -9.30
N LYS A 235 -14.72 -8.71 -9.25
CA LYS A 235 -13.53 -9.22 -9.92
C LYS A 235 -13.15 -10.61 -9.40
N ASP A 236 -13.26 -10.84 -8.10
CA ASP A 236 -12.99 -12.15 -7.48
C ASP A 236 -14.00 -13.21 -7.93
N ASP A 237 -15.27 -12.85 -8.13
CA ASP A 237 -16.26 -13.75 -8.73
C ASP A 237 -15.88 -14.16 -10.16
N LEU A 238 -15.34 -13.21 -10.95
CA LEU A 238 -14.88 -13.50 -12.31
C LEU A 238 -13.65 -14.42 -12.29
N ILE A 239 -12.69 -14.16 -11.41
CA ILE A 239 -11.51 -15.03 -11.23
C ILE A 239 -11.95 -16.43 -10.82
N ASN A 240 -12.89 -16.57 -9.88
CA ASN A 240 -13.42 -17.86 -9.45
C ASN A 240 -14.18 -18.59 -10.57
N GLU A 241 -15.00 -17.87 -11.35
CA GLU A 241 -15.70 -18.43 -12.52
C GLU A 241 -14.72 -18.90 -13.59
N LEU A 242 -13.71 -18.08 -13.91
CA LEU A 242 -12.64 -18.45 -14.84
C LEU A 242 -11.86 -19.66 -14.34
N ASN A 243 -11.46 -19.65 -13.07
CA ASN A 243 -10.68 -20.72 -12.48
C ASN A 243 -11.43 -22.05 -12.51
N ALA A 244 -12.74 -22.05 -12.26
CA ALA A 244 -13.58 -23.24 -12.36
C ALA A 244 -13.69 -23.78 -13.80
N LYS A 245 -13.81 -22.89 -14.80
CA LYS A 245 -13.89 -23.28 -16.22
C LYS A 245 -12.55 -23.75 -16.82
N LEU A 246 -11.43 -23.30 -16.25
CA LEU A 246 -10.08 -23.56 -16.75
C LEU A 246 -9.40 -24.73 -16.03
N GLN A 247 -10.15 -25.64 -15.40
CA GLN A 247 -9.62 -26.85 -14.80
C GLN A 247 -9.26 -27.88 -15.89
N ILE A 248 -8.06 -27.72 -16.47
CA ILE A 248 -7.54 -28.63 -17.51
C ILE A 248 -6.58 -29.64 -16.84
N PRO A 249 -6.72 -30.96 -17.09
CA PRO A 249 -5.81 -31.96 -16.55
C PRO A 249 -4.34 -31.67 -16.91
N GLY A 250 -3.45 -31.79 -15.93
CA GLY A 250 -2.01 -31.55 -16.13
C GLY A 250 -1.62 -30.07 -16.22
N VAL A 251 -2.54 -29.15 -15.90
CA VAL A 251 -2.31 -27.71 -15.90
C VAL A 251 -2.68 -27.14 -14.53
N THR A 252 -1.77 -26.37 -13.94
CA THR A 252 -2.06 -25.64 -12.70
C THR A 252 -2.29 -24.17 -13.01
N ASN A 253 -3.46 -23.67 -12.60
CA ASN A 253 -3.87 -22.29 -12.86
C ASN A 253 -3.18 -21.32 -11.89
N GLY A 254 -2.81 -20.16 -12.40
CA GLY A 254 -2.31 -19.03 -11.60
C GLY A 254 -2.94 -17.74 -12.10
N TRP A 255 -3.43 -16.91 -11.17
CA TRP A 255 -4.06 -15.63 -11.47
C TRP A 255 -3.33 -14.50 -10.79
N THR A 256 -3.07 -13.43 -11.54
CA THR A 256 -2.44 -12.21 -11.04
C THR A 256 -2.84 -11.04 -11.95
N MET A 257 -2.13 -9.91 -11.85
CA MET A 257 -2.31 -8.74 -12.71
C MET A 257 -0.98 -8.38 -13.38
N PRO A 258 -0.99 -7.86 -14.62
CA PRO A 258 0.24 -7.65 -15.39
C PRO A 258 1.32 -6.81 -14.69
N ILE A 259 0.98 -5.63 -14.19
CA ILE A 259 1.96 -4.69 -13.60
C ILE A 259 2.45 -5.25 -12.26
N SER A 260 1.53 -5.66 -11.39
CA SER A 260 1.87 -6.25 -10.09
C SER A 260 2.80 -7.46 -10.24
N ASN A 261 2.47 -8.39 -11.14
CA ASN A 261 3.29 -9.57 -11.38
C ASN A 261 4.70 -9.22 -11.87
N ARG A 262 4.82 -8.30 -12.83
CA ARG A 262 6.16 -7.90 -13.33
C ARG A 262 6.99 -7.21 -12.26
N ILE A 263 6.37 -6.39 -11.40
CA ILE A 263 7.06 -5.78 -10.26
C ILE A 263 7.51 -6.85 -9.26
N ASN A 264 6.65 -7.80 -8.90
CA ASN A 264 6.98 -8.88 -7.97
C ASN A 264 8.13 -9.75 -8.50
N MET A 265 8.08 -10.14 -9.78
CA MET A 265 9.13 -10.90 -10.45
C MET A 265 10.45 -10.13 -10.49
N LEU A 266 10.42 -8.82 -10.79
CA LEU A 266 11.63 -8.00 -10.81
C LEU A 266 12.22 -7.80 -9.41
N SER A 267 11.37 -7.66 -8.40
CA SER A 267 11.79 -7.36 -7.02
C SER A 267 12.31 -8.59 -6.28
N THR A 268 11.71 -9.77 -6.51
CA THR A 268 11.96 -10.97 -5.69
C THR A 268 12.22 -12.24 -6.50
N GLY A 269 11.95 -12.21 -7.81
CA GLY A 269 11.97 -13.39 -8.68
C GLY A 269 10.77 -14.31 -8.51
N ILE A 270 9.77 -13.92 -7.71
CA ILE A 270 8.57 -14.70 -7.41
C ILE A 270 7.36 -14.10 -8.15
N ARG A 271 6.53 -14.98 -8.72
CA ARG A 271 5.37 -14.63 -9.58
C ARG A 271 4.06 -14.56 -8.80
N THR A 272 3.98 -15.30 -7.71
CA THR A 272 2.84 -15.35 -6.78
C THR A 272 3.06 -14.42 -5.60
N ASP A 273 2.05 -14.26 -4.74
CA ASP A 273 2.18 -13.39 -3.54
C ASP A 273 3.28 -13.88 -2.59
N VAL A 274 3.42 -15.20 -2.44
CA VAL A 274 4.44 -15.83 -1.60
C VAL A 274 5.17 -16.92 -2.37
N GLY A 275 6.49 -16.95 -2.19
CA GLY A 275 7.36 -18.01 -2.68
C GLY A 275 8.25 -18.55 -1.57
N VAL A 276 8.31 -19.87 -1.44
CA VAL A 276 9.23 -20.56 -0.53
C VAL A 276 10.40 -21.07 -1.36
N LYS A 277 11.54 -20.39 -1.26
CA LYS A 277 12.78 -20.75 -1.96
C LYS A 277 13.51 -21.83 -1.16
N VAL A 278 13.87 -22.92 -1.82
CA VAL A 278 14.59 -24.05 -1.23
C VAL A 278 15.96 -24.13 -1.87
N TYR A 279 17.02 -23.87 -1.10
CA TYR A 279 18.39 -23.91 -1.57
C TYR A 279 19.05 -25.24 -1.25
N GLY A 280 19.99 -25.67 -2.09
CA GLY A 280 20.76 -26.88 -1.89
C GLY A 280 21.82 -27.13 -2.96
N GLN A 281 22.55 -28.24 -2.85
CA GLN A 281 23.62 -28.60 -3.80
C GLN A 281 23.16 -29.55 -4.91
N ASN A 282 22.03 -30.24 -4.74
CA ASN A 282 21.56 -31.26 -5.68
C ASN A 282 20.08 -31.04 -6.04
N LEU A 283 19.77 -30.99 -7.33
CA LEU A 283 18.44 -30.67 -7.87
C LEU A 283 17.37 -31.71 -7.48
N ASP A 284 17.69 -33.00 -7.49
CA ASP A 284 16.74 -34.06 -7.13
C ASP A 284 16.33 -33.97 -5.66
N SER A 285 17.31 -33.68 -4.79
CA SER A 285 17.08 -33.48 -3.36
C SER A 285 16.21 -32.24 -3.11
N ILE A 286 16.46 -31.14 -3.84
CA ILE A 286 15.64 -29.93 -3.78
C ILE A 286 14.21 -30.21 -4.26
N ALA A 287 14.03 -30.99 -5.34
CA ALA A 287 12.71 -31.34 -5.85
C ALA A 287 11.89 -32.13 -4.83
N VAL A 288 12.49 -33.15 -4.20
CA VAL A 288 11.84 -33.95 -3.16
C VAL A 288 11.48 -33.09 -1.94
N LEU A 289 12.36 -32.19 -1.51
CA LEU A 289 12.10 -31.28 -0.40
C LEU A 289 10.97 -30.28 -0.74
N SER A 290 10.95 -29.75 -1.96
CA SER A 290 9.93 -28.79 -2.41
C SER A 290 8.54 -29.44 -2.46
N GLU A 291 8.44 -30.68 -2.96
CA GLU A 291 7.18 -31.43 -2.93
C GLU A 291 6.72 -31.78 -1.51
N LYS A 292 7.65 -32.11 -0.59
CA LYS A 292 7.32 -32.30 0.82
C LYS A 292 6.79 -31.00 1.45
N ILE A 293 7.42 -29.85 1.17
CA ILE A 293 6.95 -28.54 1.63
C ILE A 293 5.52 -28.28 1.12
N LYS A 294 5.26 -28.49 -0.17
CA LYS A 294 3.90 -28.35 -0.74
C LYS A 294 2.88 -29.21 0.00
N LYS A 295 3.19 -30.48 0.31
CA LYS A 295 2.30 -31.36 1.06
C LYS A 295 2.02 -30.84 2.47
N GLU A 296 3.04 -30.37 3.18
CA GLU A 296 2.88 -29.79 4.52
C GLU A 296 2.05 -28.50 4.51
N LEU A 297 2.24 -27.65 3.50
CA LEU A 297 1.47 -26.41 3.35
C LEU A 297 0.02 -26.63 2.87
N THR A 298 -0.30 -27.82 2.36
CA THR A 298 -1.65 -28.13 1.89
C THR A 298 -2.63 -28.15 3.06
N GLY A 299 -3.78 -27.50 2.87
CA GLY A 299 -4.85 -27.41 3.88
C GLY A 299 -4.78 -26.21 4.82
N ILE A 300 -3.76 -25.34 4.70
CA ILE A 300 -3.73 -24.05 5.41
C ILE A 300 -4.76 -23.11 4.79
N GLU A 301 -5.59 -22.50 5.62
CA GLU A 301 -6.58 -21.52 5.19
C GLU A 301 -5.91 -20.29 4.58
N GLY A 302 -6.35 -19.90 3.39
CA GLY A 302 -5.84 -18.77 2.62
C GLY A 302 -4.80 -19.13 1.55
N ILE A 303 -4.17 -20.30 1.61
CA ILE A 303 -3.25 -20.76 0.55
C ILE A 303 -4.04 -21.29 -0.65
N LYS A 304 -3.88 -20.64 -1.81
CA LYS A 304 -4.52 -21.04 -3.09
C LYS A 304 -3.48 -21.15 -4.21
N ASP A 305 -3.85 -21.88 -5.27
CA ASP A 305 -3.06 -22.01 -6.50
C ASP A 305 -1.61 -22.46 -6.26
N MET A 306 -1.40 -23.36 -5.29
CA MET A 306 -0.08 -23.78 -4.87
C MET A 306 0.54 -24.79 -5.84
N TYR A 307 1.77 -24.52 -6.28
CA TYR A 307 2.53 -25.44 -7.13
C TYR A 307 4.04 -25.37 -6.84
N VAL A 308 4.74 -26.45 -7.21
CA VAL A 308 6.20 -26.49 -7.21
C VAL A 308 6.66 -26.21 -8.63
N GLU A 309 7.62 -25.29 -8.78
CA GLU A 309 8.25 -25.07 -10.08
C GLU A 309 8.98 -26.35 -10.54
N PRO A 310 8.77 -26.83 -11.78
CA PRO A 310 9.40 -28.07 -12.24
C PRO A 310 10.93 -27.96 -12.26
N ILE A 311 11.59 -28.73 -11.37
CA ILE A 311 13.06 -28.83 -11.28
C ILE A 311 13.57 -30.05 -12.06
N THR A 312 12.75 -31.09 -12.17
CA THR A 312 13.03 -32.36 -12.84
C THR A 312 11.89 -32.68 -13.83
N GLY A 313 12.04 -33.77 -14.59
CA GLY A 313 11.01 -34.25 -15.52
C GLY A 313 11.13 -33.72 -16.95
N GLY A 314 12.20 -32.99 -17.27
CA GLY A 314 12.56 -32.71 -18.66
C GLY A 314 12.97 -34.00 -19.36
N LYS A 315 12.50 -34.21 -20.58
CA LYS A 315 12.79 -35.40 -21.39
C LYS A 315 13.89 -35.09 -22.39
N TYR A 316 14.96 -35.89 -22.37
CA TYR A 316 16.11 -35.74 -23.25
C TYR A 316 16.30 -36.98 -24.12
N VAL A 317 16.81 -36.77 -25.33
CA VAL A 317 17.35 -37.84 -26.18
C VAL A 317 18.86 -37.71 -26.07
N ASP A 318 19.47 -38.55 -25.24
CA ASP A 318 20.91 -38.56 -25.05
C ASP A 318 21.58 -39.41 -26.12
N ILE A 319 22.58 -38.84 -26.77
CA ILE A 319 23.46 -39.51 -27.74
C ILE A 319 24.83 -39.63 -27.07
N GLU A 320 25.07 -40.78 -26.44
CA GLU A 320 26.30 -41.06 -25.72
C GLU A 320 27.33 -41.67 -26.69
N VAL A 321 28.34 -40.87 -27.05
CA VAL A 321 29.36 -41.26 -28.02
C VAL A 321 30.29 -42.33 -27.43
N LYS A 322 30.44 -43.44 -28.15
CA LYS A 322 31.35 -44.54 -27.80
C LYS A 322 32.74 -44.21 -28.30
N SER A 323 33.58 -43.69 -27.40
CA SER A 323 34.95 -43.26 -27.73
C SER A 323 35.79 -44.37 -28.39
N GLU A 324 35.62 -45.62 -27.98
CA GLU A 324 36.34 -46.76 -28.57
C GLU A 324 35.86 -47.10 -30.00
N GLU A 325 34.57 -46.93 -30.30
CA GLU A 325 34.00 -47.25 -31.61
C GLU A 325 34.28 -46.14 -32.62
N ILE A 326 34.19 -44.85 -32.25
CA ILE A 326 34.54 -43.75 -33.16
C ILE A 326 36.00 -43.85 -33.64
N GLY A 327 36.91 -44.29 -32.76
CA GLY A 327 38.32 -44.47 -33.09
C GLY A 327 38.57 -45.55 -34.15
N ARG A 328 37.71 -46.58 -34.22
CA ARG A 328 37.79 -47.62 -35.26
C ARG A 328 37.40 -47.11 -36.64
N TYR A 329 36.52 -46.12 -36.70
CA TYR A 329 36.05 -45.52 -37.95
C TYR A 329 36.79 -44.23 -38.31
N GLY A 330 37.83 -43.86 -37.55
CA GLY A 330 38.61 -42.63 -37.77
C GLY A 330 37.80 -41.35 -37.53
N LEU A 331 36.76 -41.41 -36.68
CA LEU A 331 35.90 -40.28 -36.36
C LEU A 331 36.31 -39.64 -35.03
N SER A 332 36.20 -38.32 -34.95
CA SER A 332 36.27 -37.56 -33.70
C SER A 332 34.90 -37.40 -33.05
N VAL A 333 34.88 -37.01 -31.77
CA VAL A 333 33.62 -36.66 -31.07
C VAL A 333 32.96 -35.46 -31.74
N ASP A 334 33.75 -34.52 -32.26
CA ASP A 334 33.26 -33.34 -32.97
C ASP A 334 32.57 -33.70 -34.29
N ASP A 335 33.04 -34.73 -35.00
CA ASP A 335 32.38 -35.23 -36.21
C ASP A 335 30.98 -35.75 -35.90
N VAL A 336 30.83 -36.51 -34.82
CA VAL A 336 29.52 -37.03 -34.37
C VAL A 336 28.61 -35.87 -33.95
N ASN A 337 29.11 -34.92 -33.15
CA ASN A 337 28.36 -33.75 -32.71
C ASN A 337 27.94 -32.87 -33.89
N ALA A 338 28.80 -32.65 -34.88
CA ALA A 338 28.49 -31.86 -36.07
C ALA A 338 27.34 -32.48 -36.87
N VAL A 339 27.30 -33.81 -37.01
CA VAL A 339 26.17 -34.51 -37.64
C VAL A 339 24.90 -34.33 -36.82
N VAL A 340 24.96 -34.46 -35.49
CA VAL A 340 23.80 -34.26 -34.61
C VAL A 340 23.27 -32.82 -34.71
N GLU A 341 24.14 -31.81 -34.63
CA GLU A 341 23.75 -30.40 -34.68
C GLU A 341 23.15 -29.99 -36.03
N SER A 342 23.73 -30.47 -37.14
CA SER A 342 23.25 -30.17 -38.48
C SER A 342 22.01 -31.00 -38.85
N ALA A 343 22.08 -32.33 -38.75
CA ALA A 343 21.02 -33.23 -39.19
C ALA A 343 19.79 -33.19 -38.27
N LEU A 344 19.99 -33.07 -36.94
CA LEU A 344 18.91 -33.03 -35.95
C LEU A 344 18.60 -31.62 -35.48
N GLY A 345 19.60 -30.84 -35.08
CA GLY A 345 19.40 -29.49 -34.53
C GLY A 345 18.93 -28.47 -35.57
N GLY A 346 19.32 -28.63 -36.83
CA GLY A 346 19.06 -27.64 -37.88
C GLY A 346 19.88 -26.37 -37.68
N MET A 347 21.16 -26.54 -37.33
CA MET A 347 22.13 -25.46 -37.13
C MET A 347 22.12 -24.46 -38.31
N LYS A 348 22.27 -23.18 -37.96
CA LYS A 348 22.39 -22.10 -38.94
C LYS A 348 23.72 -22.22 -39.69
N LEU A 349 23.68 -22.48 -41.00
CA LEU A 349 24.85 -22.60 -41.86
C LEU A 349 25.32 -21.24 -42.39
N THR A 350 24.39 -20.40 -42.82
CA THR A 350 24.70 -19.07 -43.34
C THR A 350 23.52 -18.12 -43.15
N THR A 351 23.66 -16.88 -43.62
CA THR A 351 22.60 -15.86 -43.57
C THR A 351 22.44 -15.24 -44.95
N THR A 352 21.22 -15.21 -45.51
CA THR A 352 20.95 -14.42 -46.71
C THR A 352 20.88 -12.95 -46.39
N VAL A 353 21.29 -12.12 -47.36
CA VAL A 353 21.31 -10.66 -47.27
C VAL A 353 20.31 -10.12 -48.28
N GLU A 354 19.11 -9.76 -47.80
CA GLU A 354 18.02 -9.27 -48.64
C GLU A 354 17.74 -7.81 -48.27
N GLY A 355 18.56 -6.90 -48.81
CA GLY A 355 18.57 -5.48 -48.43
C GLY A 355 18.97 -5.29 -46.96
N ARG A 356 18.04 -4.76 -46.15
CA ARG A 356 18.21 -4.61 -44.69
C ARG A 356 17.83 -5.86 -43.89
N GLN A 357 17.14 -6.81 -44.52
CA GLN A 357 16.71 -8.04 -43.87
C GLN A 357 17.82 -9.10 -43.92
N ARG A 358 17.78 -10.01 -42.94
CA ARG A 358 18.74 -11.09 -42.77
C ARG A 358 17.97 -12.34 -42.38
N PHE A 359 18.08 -13.41 -43.17
CA PHE A 359 17.40 -14.67 -42.89
C PHE A 359 18.42 -15.79 -42.69
N SER A 360 18.20 -16.65 -41.71
CA SER A 360 19.05 -17.80 -41.46
C SER A 360 18.78 -18.91 -42.48
N VAL A 361 19.83 -19.46 -43.07
CA VAL A 361 19.78 -20.67 -43.89
C VAL A 361 20.30 -21.83 -43.05
N ASN A 362 19.54 -22.91 -42.97
CA ASN A 362 19.95 -24.16 -42.36
C ASN A 362 19.72 -25.34 -43.32
N ALA A 363 20.51 -26.40 -43.17
CA ALA A 363 20.25 -27.68 -43.80
C ALA A 363 19.94 -28.68 -42.68
N ARG A 364 18.93 -29.53 -42.90
CA ARG A 364 18.45 -30.49 -41.91
C ARG A 364 17.90 -31.71 -42.64
N TYR A 365 17.99 -32.89 -42.04
CA TYR A 365 17.34 -34.07 -42.60
C TYR A 365 15.81 -33.95 -42.56
N GLY A 366 15.19 -34.61 -43.55
CA GLY A 366 13.75 -34.79 -43.60
C GLY A 366 13.21 -35.36 -42.28
N GLN A 367 12.00 -34.96 -41.92
CA GLN A 367 11.43 -35.29 -40.61
C GLN A 367 11.33 -36.82 -40.38
N ASP A 368 11.15 -37.61 -41.43
CA ASP A 368 11.05 -39.07 -41.37
C ASP A 368 12.31 -39.76 -40.81
N PHE A 369 13.49 -39.17 -41.02
CA PHE A 369 14.75 -39.69 -40.50
C PHE A 369 14.97 -39.42 -39.00
N ARG A 370 14.12 -38.58 -38.40
CA ARG A 370 14.31 -38.08 -37.02
C ARG A 370 13.03 -38.03 -36.20
N ASN A 371 11.99 -38.75 -36.64
CA ASN A 371 10.69 -38.77 -35.97
C ASN A 371 10.63 -39.71 -34.76
N ASN A 372 11.52 -40.70 -34.68
CA ASN A 372 11.57 -41.67 -33.60
C ASN A 372 13.00 -42.16 -33.35
N LEU A 373 13.20 -42.78 -32.19
CA LEU A 373 14.51 -43.25 -31.72
C LEU A 373 15.17 -44.24 -32.68
N GLU A 374 14.39 -45.14 -33.29
CA GLU A 374 14.91 -46.11 -34.27
C GLU A 374 15.44 -45.43 -35.54
N SER A 375 14.79 -44.35 -35.97
CA SER A 375 15.24 -43.57 -37.12
C SER A 375 16.52 -42.81 -36.79
N LEU A 376 16.63 -42.28 -35.56
CA LEU A 376 17.86 -41.67 -35.06
C LEU A 376 19.02 -42.66 -35.04
N ARG A 377 18.79 -43.91 -34.62
CA ARG A 377 19.82 -44.96 -34.60
C ARG A 377 20.37 -45.26 -35.99
N ARG A 378 19.51 -45.21 -37.01
CA ARG A 378 19.88 -45.45 -38.42
C ARG A 378 20.38 -44.22 -39.16
N LEU A 379 20.60 -43.08 -38.47
CA LEU A 379 21.09 -41.88 -39.13
C LEU A 379 22.42 -42.16 -39.83
N PRO A 380 22.52 -41.90 -41.15
CA PRO A 380 23.75 -42.16 -41.89
C PRO A 380 24.81 -41.12 -41.52
N MET A 381 26.00 -41.62 -41.17
CA MET A 381 27.21 -40.84 -40.96
C MET A 381 28.27 -41.28 -41.96
N GLN A 382 28.92 -40.31 -42.60
CA GLN A 382 29.97 -40.58 -43.56
C GLN A 382 31.30 -40.79 -42.84
N THR A 383 32.00 -41.87 -43.21
CA THR A 383 33.38 -42.12 -42.80
C THR A 383 34.29 -42.04 -44.02
N MET A 384 35.58 -41.75 -43.82
CA MET A 384 36.52 -41.63 -44.94
C MET A 384 36.79 -42.99 -45.61
N GLU A 385 36.95 -44.06 -44.83
CA GLU A 385 37.38 -45.38 -45.35
C GLU A 385 36.24 -46.40 -45.47
N PHE A 386 35.23 -46.33 -44.59
CA PHE A 386 34.22 -47.39 -44.44
C PHE A 386 32.84 -47.03 -45.03
N GLY A 387 32.73 -45.90 -45.71
CA GLY A 387 31.47 -45.41 -46.28
C GLY A 387 30.47 -44.92 -45.22
N SER A 388 29.19 -45.08 -45.50
CA SER A 388 28.11 -44.63 -44.62
C SER A 388 27.81 -45.66 -43.54
N ILE A 389 27.99 -45.29 -42.27
CA ILE A 389 27.63 -46.10 -41.10
C ILE A 389 26.41 -45.51 -40.37
N PRO A 390 25.60 -46.31 -39.67
CA PRO A 390 24.53 -45.78 -38.84
C PRO A 390 25.10 -45.15 -37.55
N LEU A 391 24.44 -44.11 -37.03
CA LEU A 391 24.82 -43.47 -35.76
C LEU A 391 24.91 -44.46 -34.59
N SER A 392 24.07 -45.51 -34.58
CA SER A 392 24.13 -46.57 -33.56
C SER A 392 25.43 -47.37 -33.53
N ALA A 393 26.22 -47.34 -34.61
CA ALA A 393 27.53 -48.01 -34.63
C ALA A 393 28.55 -47.30 -33.73
N VAL A 394 28.35 -46.02 -33.43
CA VAL A 394 29.33 -45.20 -32.72
C VAL A 394 28.76 -44.39 -31.55
N ALA A 395 27.45 -44.42 -31.34
CA ALA A 395 26.80 -43.80 -30.19
C ALA A 395 25.62 -44.62 -29.67
N ASP A 396 25.41 -44.63 -28.36
CA ASP A 396 24.19 -45.14 -27.74
C ASP A 396 23.14 -44.04 -27.63
N ILE A 397 21.94 -44.32 -28.12
CA ILE A 397 20.83 -43.36 -28.12
C ILE A 397 19.75 -43.85 -27.16
N ARG A 398 19.54 -43.09 -26.09
CA ARG A 398 18.57 -43.40 -25.03
C ARG A 398 17.72 -42.19 -24.66
N LEU A 399 16.53 -42.47 -24.15
CA LEU A 399 15.68 -41.45 -23.52
C LEU A 399 16.06 -41.36 -22.05
N THR A 400 16.34 -40.15 -21.58
CA THR A 400 16.69 -39.86 -20.18
C THR A 400 15.82 -38.74 -19.65
N GLU A 401 15.75 -38.67 -18.32
CA GLU A 401 15.14 -37.55 -17.62
C GLU A 401 16.24 -36.64 -17.08
N GLY A 402 16.02 -35.34 -17.20
CA GLY A 402 16.93 -34.30 -16.73
C GLY A 402 16.18 -33.06 -16.28
N PRO A 403 16.92 -32.05 -15.77
CA PRO A 403 16.33 -30.79 -15.34
C PRO A 403 15.89 -29.97 -16.55
N PRO A 404 14.60 -29.60 -16.69
CA PRO A 404 14.13 -28.81 -17.84
C PRO A 404 14.64 -27.37 -17.82
N MET A 405 14.90 -26.83 -16.62
CA MET A 405 15.47 -25.51 -16.38
C MET A 405 16.22 -25.56 -15.06
N ILE A 406 17.44 -25.00 -15.05
CA ILE A 406 18.24 -24.88 -13.82
C ILE A 406 18.11 -23.44 -13.31
N ASN A 407 17.46 -23.29 -12.16
CA ASN A 407 17.31 -22.01 -11.49
C ASN A 407 18.37 -21.84 -10.41
N SER A 408 19.07 -20.71 -10.44
CA SER A 408 20.06 -20.34 -9.44
C SER A 408 19.91 -18.89 -8.99
N GLU A 409 20.20 -18.62 -7.72
CA GLU A 409 20.22 -17.27 -7.15
C GLU A 409 21.48 -17.13 -6.29
N ASN A 410 22.26 -16.07 -6.50
CA ASN A 410 23.57 -15.87 -5.87
C ASN A 410 24.50 -17.10 -5.99
N ALA A 411 24.54 -17.71 -7.18
CA ALA A 411 25.29 -18.93 -7.51
C ALA A 411 24.89 -20.20 -6.73
N MET A 412 23.76 -20.19 -6.01
CA MET A 412 23.20 -21.38 -5.36
C MET A 412 22.02 -21.91 -6.17
N LEU A 413 21.94 -23.24 -6.32
CA LEU A 413 20.78 -23.89 -6.94
C LEU A 413 19.56 -23.72 -6.04
N ARG A 414 18.41 -23.43 -6.65
CA ARG A 414 17.16 -23.24 -5.92
C ARG A 414 15.99 -23.97 -6.57
N GLY A 415 15.10 -24.44 -5.71
CA GLY A 415 13.72 -24.79 -6.03
C GLY A 415 12.77 -23.75 -5.46
N THR A 416 11.56 -23.66 -5.97
CA THR A 416 10.58 -22.70 -5.44
C THR A 416 9.19 -23.33 -5.38
N VAL A 417 8.57 -23.24 -4.21
CA VAL A 417 7.15 -23.52 -4.00
C VAL A 417 6.39 -22.21 -4.01
N LEU A 418 5.43 -22.08 -4.92
CA LEU A 418 4.73 -20.84 -5.22
C LEU A 418 3.26 -20.99 -4.82
N PHE A 419 2.69 -19.97 -4.19
CA PHE A 419 1.27 -19.91 -3.87
C PHE A 419 0.77 -18.48 -3.71
N ASN A 420 -0.52 -18.27 -3.96
CA ASN A 420 -1.20 -17.00 -3.72
C ASN A 420 -1.96 -17.04 -2.39
N VAL A 421 -2.16 -15.86 -1.79
CA VAL A 421 -2.97 -15.73 -0.57
C VAL A 421 -4.29 -15.06 -0.92
N ARG A 422 -5.41 -15.77 -0.70
CA ARG A 422 -6.78 -15.25 -0.92
C ARG A 422 -7.63 -15.48 0.30
N ASP A 423 -8.68 -14.67 0.45
CA ASP A 423 -9.67 -14.76 1.53
C ASP A 423 -9.07 -14.59 2.95
N ARG A 424 -7.79 -14.20 3.06
CA ARG A 424 -7.05 -14.03 4.31
C ARG A 424 -5.86 -13.08 4.12
N ASP A 425 -5.31 -12.54 5.21
CA ASP A 425 -4.17 -11.64 5.17
C ASP A 425 -2.82 -12.37 4.98
N LEU A 426 -1.92 -11.73 4.23
CA LEU A 426 -0.59 -12.25 3.89
C LEU A 426 0.24 -12.60 5.13
N GLY A 427 0.30 -11.68 6.10
CA GLY A 427 1.17 -11.81 7.27
C GLY A 427 0.79 -12.98 8.18
N SER A 428 -0.50 -13.17 8.46
CA SER A 428 -0.96 -14.26 9.32
C SER A 428 -0.84 -15.62 8.63
N THR A 429 -1.18 -15.71 7.35
CA THR A 429 -1.04 -16.95 6.56
C THR A 429 0.41 -17.41 6.52
N VAL A 430 1.37 -16.51 6.26
CA VAL A 430 2.79 -16.87 6.23
C VAL A 430 3.31 -17.27 7.61
N LYS A 431 2.88 -16.61 8.70
CA LYS A 431 3.27 -17.00 10.07
C LYS A 431 2.79 -18.40 10.43
N GLU A 432 1.55 -18.75 10.07
CA GLU A 432 1.04 -20.11 10.28
C GLU A 432 1.80 -21.14 9.45
N ALA A 433 2.08 -20.82 8.19
CA ALA A 433 2.88 -21.64 7.28
C ALA A 433 4.31 -21.85 7.79
N GLN A 434 4.95 -20.80 8.33
CA GLN A 434 6.25 -20.86 8.99
C GLN A 434 6.20 -21.77 10.22
N ALA A 435 5.21 -21.61 11.09
CA ALA A 435 5.05 -22.43 12.28
C ALA A 435 4.93 -23.92 11.95
N LYS A 436 4.17 -24.26 10.89
CA LYS A 436 3.99 -25.64 10.43
C LYS A 436 5.29 -26.22 9.83
N LEU A 437 6.04 -25.43 9.07
CA LEU A 437 7.28 -25.88 8.44
C LEU A 437 8.49 -25.95 9.38
N ASN A 438 8.51 -25.22 10.50
CA ASN A 438 9.67 -25.16 11.41
C ASN A 438 10.22 -26.54 11.82
N ASN A 439 9.36 -27.49 12.15
CA ASN A 439 9.77 -28.85 12.53
C ASN A 439 10.43 -29.63 11.38
N MET A 440 9.98 -29.40 10.15
CA MET A 440 10.55 -30.02 8.95
C MET A 440 11.88 -29.36 8.58
N VAL A 441 11.94 -28.03 8.61
CA VAL A 441 13.14 -27.25 8.27
C VAL A 441 14.30 -27.62 9.19
N ASN A 442 14.05 -27.81 10.49
CA ASN A 442 15.06 -28.23 11.46
C ASN A 442 15.63 -29.64 11.20
N LYS A 443 14.94 -30.48 10.43
CA LYS A 443 15.35 -31.84 10.07
C LYS A 443 15.96 -31.92 8.65
N MET A 444 16.14 -30.80 7.97
CA MET A 444 16.73 -30.79 6.63
C MET A 444 18.21 -31.19 6.66
N PRO A 445 18.73 -31.79 5.57
CA PRO A 445 20.15 -32.10 5.45
C PRO A 445 21.01 -30.83 5.58
N LYS A 446 22.23 -30.97 6.12
CA LYS A 446 23.18 -29.84 6.20
C LYS A 446 23.46 -29.29 4.80
N GLY A 447 23.51 -27.95 4.68
CA GLY A 447 23.70 -27.26 3.40
C GLY A 447 22.40 -26.99 2.64
N TYR A 448 21.25 -27.38 3.17
CA TYR A 448 19.93 -26.99 2.66
C TYR A 448 19.29 -26.00 3.62
N PHE A 449 18.62 -24.98 3.07
CA PHE A 449 17.88 -24.00 3.85
C PHE A 449 16.71 -23.46 3.03
N VAL A 450 15.77 -22.84 3.74
CA VAL A 450 14.55 -22.28 3.17
C VAL A 450 14.50 -20.79 3.43
N GLU A 451 14.08 -20.04 2.42
CA GLU A 451 13.85 -18.60 2.51
C GLU A 451 12.44 -18.26 2.02
N TRP A 452 11.79 -17.34 2.72
CA TRP A 452 10.46 -16.83 2.34
C TRP A 452 10.63 -15.56 1.54
N SER A 453 10.03 -15.51 0.35
CA SER A 453 10.14 -14.40 -0.58
C SER A 453 8.78 -14.07 -1.20
N GLY A 454 8.76 -13.16 -2.18
CA GLY A 454 7.54 -12.53 -2.69
C GLY A 454 7.16 -11.29 -1.88
N GLN A 455 5.87 -10.96 -1.82
CA GLN A 455 5.38 -9.78 -1.11
C GLN A 455 5.67 -9.80 0.39
N TYR A 456 5.84 -10.99 0.98
CA TYR A 456 6.15 -11.14 2.39
C TYR A 456 7.53 -10.55 2.77
N GLU A 457 8.52 -10.65 1.88
CA GLU A 457 9.83 -10.03 2.09
C GLU A 457 9.72 -8.50 2.16
N ASN A 458 8.94 -7.92 1.23
CA ASN A 458 8.63 -6.50 1.20
C ASN A 458 7.80 -6.08 2.43
N LEU A 459 6.87 -6.92 2.90
CA LEU A 459 6.12 -6.69 4.14
C LEU A 459 7.06 -6.58 5.35
N ILE A 460 7.98 -7.53 5.52
CA ILE A 460 8.95 -7.50 6.65
C ILE A 460 9.82 -6.26 6.58
N ARG A 461 10.35 -5.93 5.40
CA ARG A 461 11.19 -4.74 5.19
C ARG A 461 10.43 -3.45 5.50
N GLY A 462 9.18 -3.35 5.03
CA GLY A 462 8.28 -2.24 5.31
C GLY A 462 7.98 -2.12 6.81
N GLU A 463 7.63 -3.22 7.48
CA GLU A 463 7.40 -3.24 8.94
C GLU A 463 8.63 -2.80 9.74
N GLN A 464 9.83 -3.26 9.39
CA GLN A 464 11.07 -2.86 10.06
C GLN A 464 11.34 -1.37 9.90
N THR A 465 11.14 -0.86 8.68
CA THR A 465 11.30 0.57 8.39
C THR A 465 10.28 1.41 9.16
N LEU A 466 9.01 0.98 9.20
CA LEU A 466 7.94 1.65 9.95
C LEU A 466 8.19 1.65 11.47
N LYS A 467 8.76 0.57 12.02
CA LYS A 467 9.17 0.51 13.44
C LYS A 467 10.21 1.58 13.78
N MET A 468 11.05 2.00 12.83
CA MET A 468 12.00 3.10 13.01
C MET A 468 11.38 4.48 12.72
N ILE A 469 10.53 4.58 11.69
CA ILE A 469 9.88 5.83 11.29
C ILE A 469 8.91 6.32 12.37
N MET A 470 8.10 5.43 12.96
CA MET A 470 7.04 5.84 13.88
C MET A 470 7.56 6.59 15.13
N PRO A 471 8.58 6.11 15.87
CA PRO A 471 9.16 6.88 16.96
C PRO A 471 9.83 8.17 16.48
N LEU A 472 10.48 8.15 15.32
CA LEU A 472 11.14 9.34 14.77
C LEU A 472 10.13 10.45 14.47
N VAL A 473 8.98 10.12 13.86
CA VAL A 473 7.88 11.08 13.62
C VAL A 473 7.43 11.72 14.93
N LEU A 474 7.23 10.93 15.99
CA LEU A 474 6.82 11.46 17.30
C LEU A 474 7.87 12.38 17.92
N ILE A 475 9.16 12.04 17.82
CA ILE A 475 10.26 12.89 18.28
C ILE A 475 10.31 14.20 17.49
N VAL A 476 10.20 14.12 16.17
CA VAL A 476 10.22 15.28 15.27
C VAL A 476 9.03 16.20 15.53
N ILE A 477 7.83 15.65 15.72
CA ILE A 477 6.65 16.39 16.12
C ILE A 477 6.90 17.07 17.47
N PHE A 478 7.36 16.33 18.48
CA PHE A 478 7.61 16.87 19.81
C PHE A 478 8.62 18.02 19.79
N LEU A 479 9.74 17.86 19.07
CA LEU A 479 10.75 18.92 18.90
C LEU A 479 10.17 20.15 18.20
N SER A 480 9.38 19.94 17.15
CA SER A 480 8.75 21.04 16.41
C SER A 480 7.73 21.80 17.27
N MET A 481 6.97 21.09 18.11
CA MET A 481 6.07 21.70 19.09
C MET A 481 6.82 22.41 20.22
N TYR A 482 7.94 21.86 20.66
CA TYR A 482 8.81 22.49 21.64
C TYR A 482 9.33 23.84 21.13
N PHE A 483 9.76 23.93 19.86
CA PHE A 483 10.14 25.21 19.25
C PHE A 483 8.96 26.16 19.03
N ALA A 484 7.77 25.63 18.74
CA ALA A 484 6.58 26.47 18.56
C ALA A 484 6.14 27.14 19.88
N PHE A 485 6.15 26.39 20.98
CA PHE A 485 5.70 26.86 22.30
C PHE A 485 6.81 27.35 23.21
N ASN A 486 8.09 27.08 22.93
CA ASN A 486 9.19 27.25 23.88
C ASN A 486 8.94 26.58 25.25
N SER A 487 8.09 25.56 25.31
CA SER A 487 7.68 24.88 26.54
C SER A 487 7.52 23.39 26.31
N TYR A 488 8.28 22.59 27.06
CA TYR A 488 8.22 21.13 27.00
C TYR A 488 6.89 20.56 27.54
N ARG A 489 6.23 21.27 28.48
CA ARG A 489 4.96 20.83 29.07
C ARG A 489 3.82 20.96 28.07
N GLU A 490 3.69 22.13 27.45
CA GLU A 490 2.66 22.40 26.44
C GLU A 490 2.85 21.50 25.21
N ALA A 491 4.11 21.26 24.80
CA ALA A 491 4.43 20.30 23.75
C ALA A 491 3.99 18.88 24.11
N PHE A 492 4.30 18.40 25.32
CA PHE A 492 3.95 17.05 25.77
C PHE A 492 2.43 16.85 25.89
N PHE A 493 1.69 17.77 26.52
CA PHE A 493 0.24 17.65 26.69
C PHE A 493 -0.52 17.71 25.36
N ASN A 494 0.00 18.44 24.39
CA ASN A 494 -0.60 18.45 23.07
C ASN A 494 -0.20 17.22 22.24
N LEU A 495 0.97 16.61 22.47
CA LEU A 495 1.33 15.30 21.87
C LEU A 495 0.37 14.17 22.28
N ILE A 496 -0.22 14.25 23.48
CA ILE A 496 -1.23 13.29 23.98
C ILE A 496 -2.46 13.22 23.04
N SER A 497 -2.72 14.25 22.23
CA SER A 497 -3.83 14.22 21.26
C SER A 497 -3.66 13.16 20.15
N ILE A 498 -2.42 12.72 19.87
CA ILE A 498 -2.10 11.75 18.81
C ILE A 498 -2.73 10.37 19.09
N PRO A 499 -2.51 9.74 20.27
CA PRO A 499 -3.20 8.50 20.63
C PRO A 499 -4.72 8.54 20.45
N PHE A 500 -5.37 9.68 20.70
CA PHE A 500 -6.83 9.79 20.54
C PHE A 500 -7.26 9.96 19.08
N ALA A 501 -6.40 10.53 18.23
CA ALA A 501 -6.60 10.51 16.79
C ALA A 501 -6.52 9.07 16.24
N LEU A 502 -5.63 8.23 16.79
CA LEU A 502 -5.51 6.82 16.37
C LEU A 502 -6.82 6.04 16.53
N ILE A 503 -7.58 6.28 17.60
CA ILE A 503 -8.83 5.56 17.90
C ILE A 503 -9.79 5.61 16.70
N GLY A 504 -10.00 6.79 16.14
CA GLY A 504 -10.92 6.97 15.02
C GLY A 504 -10.41 6.32 13.74
N GLY A 505 -9.10 6.40 13.50
CA GLY A 505 -8.50 5.74 12.34
C GLY A 505 -8.59 4.22 12.42
N VAL A 506 -8.28 3.63 13.58
CA VAL A 506 -8.41 2.17 13.81
C VAL A 506 -9.85 1.73 13.67
N PHE A 507 -10.80 2.49 14.23
CA PHE A 507 -12.22 2.19 14.10
C PHE A 507 -12.68 2.19 12.63
N MET A 508 -12.29 3.19 11.85
CA MET A 508 -12.65 3.27 10.43
C MET A 508 -12.05 2.14 9.60
N ILE A 509 -10.78 1.78 9.84
CA ILE A 509 -10.12 0.68 9.15
C ILE A 509 -10.79 -0.65 9.46
N SER A 510 -11.11 -0.89 10.74
CA SER A 510 -11.81 -2.10 11.17
C SER A 510 -13.22 -2.17 10.62
N LEU A 511 -13.95 -1.04 10.51
CA LEU A 511 -15.28 -0.98 9.92
C LEU A 511 -15.26 -1.29 8.41
N TRP A 512 -14.20 -0.86 7.71
CA TRP A 512 -14.04 -1.10 6.27
C TRP A 512 -13.39 -2.45 5.94
N GLY A 513 -12.92 -3.20 6.94
CA GLY A 513 -12.26 -4.49 6.75
C GLY A 513 -10.91 -4.40 6.02
N VAL A 514 -10.20 -3.28 6.12
CA VAL A 514 -8.90 -3.08 5.47
C VAL A 514 -7.77 -3.59 6.37
N ASN A 515 -6.79 -4.29 5.78
CA ASN A 515 -5.62 -4.78 6.50
C ASN A 515 -4.63 -3.65 6.83
N LEU A 516 -3.80 -3.87 7.84
CA LEU A 516 -2.68 -3.00 8.15
C LEU A 516 -1.60 -3.11 7.06
N SER A 517 -1.31 -2.00 6.38
CA SER A 517 -0.35 -1.90 5.30
C SER A 517 0.52 -0.64 5.39
N VAL A 518 1.53 -0.53 4.52
CA VAL A 518 2.37 0.68 4.45
C VAL A 518 1.53 1.92 4.10
N ALA A 519 0.52 1.75 3.24
CA ALA A 519 -0.41 2.82 2.88
C ALA A 519 -1.18 3.36 4.10
N VAL A 520 -1.69 2.45 4.95
CA VAL A 520 -2.36 2.80 6.20
C VAL A 520 -1.44 3.54 7.16
N ALA A 521 -0.19 3.07 7.30
CA ALA A 521 0.79 3.71 8.17
C ALA A 521 1.10 5.15 7.73
N VAL A 522 1.25 5.38 6.41
CA VAL A 522 1.43 6.74 5.85
C VAL A 522 0.20 7.61 6.13
N GLY A 523 -1.01 7.05 6.04
CA GLY A 523 -2.26 7.72 6.43
C GLY A 523 -2.27 8.16 7.91
N PHE A 524 -1.80 7.31 8.82
CA PHE A 524 -1.65 7.67 10.24
C PHE A 524 -0.60 8.77 10.46
N ILE A 525 0.54 8.72 9.77
CA ILE A 525 1.56 9.79 9.85
C ILE A 525 0.96 11.13 9.37
N ALA A 526 0.12 11.10 8.34
CA ALA A 526 -0.58 12.30 7.85
C ALA A 526 -1.57 12.83 8.89
N LEU A 527 -2.33 11.92 9.52
CA LEU A 527 -3.26 12.24 10.60
C LEU A 527 -2.55 12.88 11.80
N PHE A 528 -1.36 12.41 12.18
CA PHE A 528 -0.63 12.95 13.34
C PHE A 528 -0.30 14.42 13.15
N GLY A 529 0.22 14.79 11.98
CA GLY A 529 0.49 16.19 11.65
C GLY A 529 -0.76 17.07 11.77
N LEU A 530 -1.88 16.59 11.24
CA LEU A 530 -3.17 17.31 11.29
C LEU A 530 -3.78 17.40 12.71
N ALA A 531 -3.68 16.33 13.49
CA ALA A 531 -4.15 16.31 14.87
C ALA A 531 -3.37 17.34 15.70
N VAL A 532 -2.04 17.36 15.55
CA VAL A 532 -1.16 18.31 16.25
C VAL A 532 -1.40 19.74 15.79
N GLU A 533 -1.51 20.00 14.49
CA GLU A 533 -1.81 21.32 13.91
C GLU A 533 -3.03 21.93 14.60
N THR A 534 -4.13 21.18 14.62
CA THR A 534 -5.38 21.69 15.19
C THR A 534 -5.37 21.77 16.71
N GLY A 535 -4.55 20.95 17.39
CA GLY A 535 -4.30 21.03 18.82
C GLY A 535 -3.52 22.28 19.20
N ILE A 536 -2.51 22.66 18.42
CA ILE A 536 -1.69 23.86 18.66
C ILE A 536 -2.55 25.11 18.67
N VAL A 537 -3.39 25.27 17.65
CA VAL A 537 -4.24 26.46 17.56
C VAL A 537 -5.25 26.50 18.70
N MET A 538 -5.73 25.35 19.21
CA MET A 538 -6.57 25.33 20.41
C MET A 538 -5.80 25.85 21.64
N VAL A 539 -4.58 25.37 21.88
CA VAL A 539 -3.74 25.81 23.00
C VAL A 539 -3.43 27.30 22.93
N ILE A 540 -3.23 27.87 21.74
CA ILE A 540 -3.03 29.32 21.56
C ILE A 540 -4.26 30.11 22.03
N TYR A 541 -5.46 29.71 21.65
CA TYR A 541 -6.71 30.38 22.08
C TYR A 541 -6.96 30.23 23.58
N LEU A 542 -6.61 29.07 24.15
CA LEU A 542 -6.68 28.85 25.59
C LEU A 542 -5.69 29.75 26.35
N ASN A 543 -4.46 29.88 25.86
CA ASN A 543 -3.48 30.80 26.44
C ASN A 543 -3.90 32.28 26.29
N ASP A 544 -4.45 32.70 25.16
CA ASP A 544 -5.01 34.05 24.96
C ASP A 544 -6.12 34.37 25.99
N ALA A 545 -6.99 33.40 26.28
CA ALA A 545 -7.98 33.53 27.35
C ALA A 545 -7.33 33.66 28.73
N MET A 546 -6.20 32.98 28.98
CA MET A 546 -5.44 33.14 30.23
C MET A 546 -4.76 34.52 30.33
N VAL A 547 -4.22 35.05 29.22
CA VAL A 547 -3.69 36.42 29.19
C VAL A 547 -4.79 37.43 29.55
N GLN A 548 -5.99 37.27 28.99
CA GLN A 548 -7.14 38.13 29.30
C GLN A 548 -7.56 38.03 30.78
N LEU A 549 -7.52 36.84 31.38
CA LEU A 549 -7.78 36.64 32.80
C LEU A 549 -6.73 37.34 33.69
N ILE A 550 -5.44 37.17 33.37
CA ILE A 550 -4.33 37.79 34.09
C ILE A 550 -4.39 39.32 33.98
N ALA A 551 -4.70 39.85 32.80
CA ALA A 551 -4.82 41.30 32.60
C ALA A 551 -5.96 41.90 33.43
N LYS A 552 -7.02 41.14 33.73
CA LYS A 552 -8.18 41.60 34.50
C LYS A 552 -7.99 41.47 36.01
N ASN A 553 -7.48 40.33 36.47
CA ASN A 553 -7.43 39.98 37.89
C ASN A 553 -6.00 40.01 38.48
N GLY A 554 -4.95 40.12 37.66
CA GLY A 554 -3.55 39.96 38.08
C GLY A 554 -3.13 38.49 38.17
N ASN A 555 -1.81 38.22 38.10
CA ASN A 555 -1.25 36.86 38.08
C ASN A 555 -0.90 36.36 39.49
N SER A 556 -1.90 36.01 40.31
CA SER A 556 -1.65 35.46 41.65
C SER A 556 -2.76 34.52 42.09
N ARG A 557 -2.40 33.55 42.95
CA ARG A 557 -3.35 32.60 43.56
C ARG A 557 -4.46 33.29 44.36
N GLU A 558 -4.18 34.45 44.94
CA GLU A 558 -5.13 35.20 45.76
C GLU A 558 -6.16 35.95 44.92
N THR A 559 -5.86 36.20 43.64
CA THR A 559 -6.70 37.01 42.75
C THR A 559 -7.47 36.19 41.71
N ILE A 560 -7.07 34.95 41.46
CA ILE A 560 -7.72 34.07 40.48
C ILE A 560 -8.40 32.91 41.20
N THR A 561 -9.73 32.84 41.09
CA THR A 561 -10.49 31.69 41.61
C THR A 561 -10.52 30.53 40.61
N ASN A 562 -10.69 29.29 41.10
CA ASN A 562 -10.83 28.11 40.24
C ASN A 562 -12.08 28.18 39.34
N GLU A 563 -13.15 28.86 39.78
CA GLU A 563 -14.35 29.05 38.97
C GLU A 563 -14.10 30.03 37.82
N GLU A 564 -13.41 31.14 38.07
CA GLU A 564 -12.99 32.07 37.03
C GLU A 564 -12.04 31.40 36.03
N LEU A 565 -11.07 30.63 36.52
CA LEU A 565 -10.17 29.86 35.65
C LEU A 565 -10.97 28.93 34.73
N ARG A 566 -11.97 28.22 35.27
CA ARG A 566 -12.85 27.33 34.48
C ARG A 566 -13.66 28.11 33.44
N GLU A 567 -14.26 29.22 33.81
CA GLU A 567 -15.06 30.05 32.88
C GLU A 567 -14.20 30.60 31.73
N TYR A 568 -12.99 31.09 32.01
CA TYR A 568 -12.10 31.61 30.97
C TYR A 568 -11.56 30.51 30.04
N VAL A 569 -11.30 29.31 30.56
CA VAL A 569 -10.96 28.15 29.71
C VAL A 569 -12.13 27.79 28.79
N ILE A 570 -13.37 27.76 29.31
CA ILE A 570 -14.57 27.49 28.50
C ILE A 570 -14.75 28.58 27.44
N HIS A 571 -14.55 29.85 27.80
CA HIS A 571 -14.64 30.98 26.88
C HIS A 571 -13.60 30.90 25.75
N GLY A 572 -12.34 30.60 26.09
CA GLY A 572 -11.27 30.39 25.10
C GLY A 572 -11.58 29.23 24.15
N ALA A 573 -12.09 28.12 24.69
CA ALA A 573 -12.47 26.96 23.90
C ALA A 573 -13.68 27.24 22.98
N ALA A 574 -14.68 28.00 23.47
CA ALA A 574 -15.85 28.41 22.70
C ALA A 574 -15.48 29.32 21.51
N LYS A 575 -14.58 30.29 21.72
CA LYS A 575 -14.06 31.14 20.64
C LYS A 575 -13.40 30.34 19.50
N ARG A 576 -12.82 29.16 19.82
CA ARG A 576 -12.18 28.30 18.82
C ARG A 576 -13.14 27.33 18.11
N LEU A 577 -14.35 27.14 18.62
CA LEU A 577 -15.32 26.16 18.09
C LEU A 577 -15.57 26.33 16.59
N ARG A 578 -15.88 27.55 16.14
CA ARG A 578 -16.20 27.83 14.74
C ARG A 578 -15.01 27.56 13.80
N PRO A 579 -13.82 28.15 14.00
CA PRO A 579 -12.66 27.83 13.17
C PRO A 579 -12.30 26.34 13.18
N LYS A 580 -12.40 25.66 14.33
CA LYS A 580 -12.09 24.23 14.42
C LYS A 580 -13.06 23.37 13.63
N ILE A 581 -14.38 23.61 13.75
CA ILE A 581 -15.38 22.89 12.96
C ILE A 581 -15.20 23.16 11.47
N MET A 582 -14.85 24.40 11.08
CA MET A 582 -14.55 24.71 9.69
C MET A 582 -13.40 23.86 9.15
N THR A 583 -12.25 23.81 9.83
CA THR A 583 -11.11 22.97 9.41
C THR A 583 -11.50 21.50 9.31
N VAL A 584 -12.21 20.97 10.31
CA VAL A 584 -12.67 19.57 10.31
C VAL A 584 -13.60 19.29 9.13
N CYS A 585 -14.55 20.18 8.85
CA CYS A 585 -15.47 20.04 7.73
C CYS A 585 -14.74 20.12 6.38
N VAL A 586 -13.81 21.06 6.18
CA VAL A 586 -13.05 21.15 4.93
C VAL A 586 -12.23 19.89 4.70
N THR A 587 -11.55 19.38 5.74
CA THR A 587 -10.79 18.14 5.63
C THR A 587 -11.69 16.94 5.32
N LEU A 588 -12.83 16.81 6.00
CA LEU A 588 -13.78 15.72 5.73
C LEU A 588 -14.38 15.85 4.32
N PHE A 589 -14.79 17.04 3.89
CA PHE A 589 -15.33 17.24 2.54
C PHE A 589 -14.28 17.03 1.43
N GLY A 590 -13.00 17.24 1.72
CA GLY A 590 -11.92 16.90 0.79
C GLY A 590 -11.61 15.41 0.72
N LEU A 591 -11.70 14.70 1.84
CA LEU A 591 -11.26 13.30 1.96
C LEU A 591 -12.37 12.26 1.76
N VAL A 592 -13.57 12.51 2.27
CA VAL A 592 -14.69 11.56 2.21
C VAL A 592 -15.08 11.20 0.76
N PRO A 593 -15.07 12.12 -0.23
CA PRO A 593 -15.33 11.74 -1.62
C PRO A 593 -14.41 10.63 -2.16
N ILE A 594 -13.18 10.53 -1.66
CA ILE A 594 -12.22 9.50 -2.08
C ILE A 594 -12.70 8.10 -1.65
N LEU A 595 -13.45 8.00 -0.54
CA LEU A 595 -14.00 6.73 -0.05
C LEU A 595 -15.08 6.14 -0.98
N TRP A 596 -15.81 7.00 -1.69
CA TRP A 596 -16.81 6.59 -2.70
C TRP A 596 -16.24 6.51 -4.12
N SER A 597 -14.93 6.71 -4.29
CA SER A 597 -14.30 6.55 -5.60
C SER A 597 -14.29 5.07 -6.00
N HIS A 598 -14.77 4.81 -7.21
CA HIS A 598 -14.74 3.50 -7.86
C HIS A 598 -13.90 3.64 -9.13
N GLY A 599 -12.87 2.81 -9.27
CA GLY A 599 -12.01 2.81 -10.44
C GLY A 599 -10.54 2.51 -10.11
N VAL A 600 -9.75 2.44 -11.18
CA VAL A 600 -8.32 2.14 -11.16
C VAL A 600 -7.59 3.11 -10.22
N GLY A 601 -6.83 2.56 -9.28
CA GLY A 601 -6.04 3.32 -8.30
C GLY A 601 -6.81 3.78 -7.05
N SER A 602 -8.13 3.61 -7.00
CA SER A 602 -8.91 3.92 -5.79
C SER A 602 -8.54 3.01 -4.59
N ASP A 603 -8.09 1.79 -4.86
CA ASP A 603 -7.70 0.78 -3.86
C ASP A 603 -6.45 1.18 -3.08
N MET A 604 -5.58 2.00 -3.68
CA MET A 604 -4.42 2.55 -2.97
C MET A 604 -4.81 3.76 -2.12
N MET A 605 -5.75 4.57 -2.58
CA MET A 605 -6.11 5.82 -1.91
C MET A 605 -7.01 5.59 -0.69
N LYS A 606 -7.94 4.64 -0.75
CA LYS A 606 -8.86 4.35 0.38
C LYS A 606 -8.10 4.03 1.68
N PRO A 607 -7.10 3.14 1.71
CA PRO A 607 -6.37 2.79 2.93
C PRO A 607 -5.52 3.94 3.50
N ILE A 608 -5.09 4.90 2.65
CA ILE A 608 -4.39 6.11 3.10
C ILE A 608 -5.39 7.07 3.78
N VAL A 609 -6.60 7.18 3.23
CA VAL A 609 -7.60 8.18 3.64
C VAL A 609 -8.45 7.71 4.84
N LEU A 610 -8.74 6.42 4.97
CA LEU A 610 -9.53 5.85 6.07
C LEU A 610 -9.01 6.26 7.47
N PRO A 611 -7.70 6.12 7.78
CA PRO A 611 -7.15 6.61 9.04
C PRO A 611 -7.41 8.09 9.27
N MET A 612 -7.25 8.91 8.22
CA MET A 612 -7.41 10.36 8.31
C MET A 612 -8.85 10.76 8.58
N VAL A 613 -9.83 10.20 7.86
CA VAL A 613 -11.25 10.53 8.04
C VAL A 613 -11.72 10.19 9.46
N GLY A 614 -11.43 8.97 9.92
CA GLY A 614 -11.79 8.55 11.27
C GLY A 614 -11.06 9.33 12.35
N GLY A 615 -9.75 9.51 12.17
CA GLY A 615 -8.92 10.19 13.14
C GLY A 615 -9.19 11.69 13.25
N VAL A 616 -9.57 12.36 12.16
CA VAL A 616 -10.03 13.75 12.17
C VAL A 616 -11.25 13.91 13.07
N PHE A 617 -12.20 12.97 12.97
CA PHE A 617 -13.41 13.00 13.76
C PHE A 617 -13.12 12.82 15.26
N THR A 618 -12.35 11.80 15.64
CA THR A 618 -12.00 11.57 17.06
C THR A 618 -11.05 12.63 17.61
N SER A 619 -10.10 13.11 16.80
CA SER A 619 -9.22 14.22 17.16
C SER A 619 -10.01 15.50 17.39
N ALA A 620 -11.05 15.79 16.60
CA ALA A 620 -11.91 16.96 16.81
C ALA A 620 -12.62 16.90 18.16
N ILE A 621 -13.18 15.75 18.52
CA ILE A 621 -13.83 15.53 19.82
C ILE A 621 -12.81 15.69 20.96
N HIS A 622 -11.64 15.07 20.83
CA HIS A 622 -10.58 15.17 21.83
C HIS A 622 -10.12 16.61 22.04
N ILE A 623 -9.84 17.34 20.94
CA ILE A 623 -9.32 18.71 21.01
C ILE A 623 -10.37 19.69 21.53
N LEU A 624 -11.65 19.50 21.20
CA LEU A 624 -12.72 20.38 21.68
C LEU A 624 -13.10 20.12 23.14
N LEU A 625 -12.97 18.89 23.63
CA LEU A 625 -13.47 18.51 24.96
C LEU A 625 -12.37 18.20 25.96
N VAL A 626 -11.39 17.39 25.57
CA VAL A 626 -10.37 16.85 26.47
C VAL A 626 -9.18 17.80 26.61
N THR A 627 -8.72 18.41 25.52
CA THR A 627 -7.60 19.36 25.57
C THR A 627 -7.86 20.53 26.53
N PRO A 628 -9.05 21.19 26.53
CA PRO A 628 -9.35 22.22 27.53
C PRO A 628 -9.35 21.70 28.97
N ILE A 629 -9.78 20.46 29.20
CA ILE A 629 -9.78 19.85 30.55
C ILE A 629 -8.34 19.62 31.02
N ILE A 630 -7.49 19.06 30.15
CA ILE A 630 -6.07 18.84 30.44
C ILE A 630 -5.39 20.18 30.73
N PHE A 631 -5.66 21.19 29.89
CA PHE A 631 -5.13 22.54 30.06
C PHE A 631 -5.61 23.18 31.38
N TYR A 632 -6.90 23.08 31.71
CA TYR A 632 -7.45 23.55 32.98
C TYR A 632 -6.77 22.86 34.17
N MET A 633 -6.59 21.54 34.12
CA MET A 633 -5.92 20.78 35.19
C MET A 633 -4.45 21.19 35.34
N GLN A 634 -3.76 21.47 34.24
CA GLN A 634 -2.40 21.98 34.26
C GLN A 634 -2.34 23.37 34.92
N LYS A 635 -3.19 24.32 34.50
CA LYS A 635 -3.19 25.67 35.07
C LYS A 635 -3.67 25.71 36.53
N GLU A 636 -4.63 24.85 36.88
CA GLU A 636 -5.05 24.62 38.27
C GLU A 636 -3.86 24.11 39.11
N TRP A 637 -3.07 23.19 38.58
CA TRP A 637 -1.86 22.72 39.25
C TRP A 637 -0.79 23.82 39.38
N GLU A 638 -0.52 24.59 38.32
CA GLU A 638 0.43 25.71 38.34
C GLU A 638 0.03 26.77 39.39
N LEU A 639 -1.25 27.14 39.43
CA LEU A 639 -1.78 28.08 40.43
C LEU A 639 -1.71 27.53 41.87
N ASN A 640 -1.88 26.21 42.04
CA ASN A 640 -1.80 25.54 43.35
C ASN A 640 -0.37 25.34 43.86
N LYS A 641 0.59 25.05 42.99
CA LYS A 641 1.96 24.68 43.38
C LYS A 641 2.99 25.79 43.17
N LEU A 642 2.85 26.60 42.12
CA LEU A 642 3.79 27.66 41.74
C LEU A 642 3.30 29.06 42.11
N GLY A 643 2.03 29.20 42.50
CA GLY A 643 1.42 30.48 42.92
C GLY A 643 1.13 31.47 41.78
N LYS A 644 1.54 31.14 40.55
CA LYS A 644 1.34 31.92 39.32
C LYS A 644 1.00 31.00 38.14
N ILE A 645 0.24 31.53 37.19
CA ILE A 645 -0.04 30.86 35.92
C ILE A 645 1.12 31.17 34.97
N ASP A 646 1.72 30.12 34.40
CA ASP A 646 2.72 30.26 33.36
C ASP A 646 2.00 30.37 32.03
N VAL A 647 1.91 31.57 31.47
CA VAL A 647 1.27 31.78 30.17
C VAL A 647 2.35 31.89 29.13
N LEU A 648 2.13 31.22 28.00
CA LEU A 648 2.96 31.46 26.83
C LEU A 648 2.82 32.93 26.45
N ASP A 649 3.86 33.73 26.71
CA ASP A 649 3.95 35.09 26.21
C ASP A 649 3.93 35.00 24.68
N ALA A 650 2.74 35.16 24.12
CA ALA A 650 2.60 35.80 22.83
C ALA A 650 2.94 37.29 23.07
N ALA A 651 4.21 37.59 23.36
CA ALA A 651 4.71 38.95 23.15
C ALA A 651 4.50 39.22 21.65
N HIS A 652 3.40 39.92 21.39
CA HIS A 652 2.75 40.11 20.10
C HIS A 652 3.58 40.98 19.16
#